data_AF-A0A954FSF4-F1
#
_entry.id   AF-A0A954FSF4-F1
#
_cell.length_a   1.000
_cell.length_b   1.000
_cell.length_c   1.000
_cell.angle_alpha   90.00
_cell.angle_beta   90.00
_cell.angle_gamma   90.00
#
_symmetry.space_group_name_H-M   'P 1'
#
loop_
_entity.id
_entity.type
_entity.pdbx_description
1 polymer ?
#
loop_
_entity_poly.entity_id
_entity_poly.type
_entity_poly.pdbx_seq_one_letter_code
_entity_poly.pdbx_strand_id
1 'polypeptide(L)'
;MNFLSNPVDRFDGFSFLLAETLKGILAVLSSPVDQLFSFVWRASSNQQSTTHLLATVNQLESIARKQLHASGELTMLFRKPNRHRRAARQSSLLSAVEHLEDRQLLSAVNLLATDIIDQNHSQSETDNTPEYASIDGTGNNIDNPELGSTGSQLIRLAEADYGDGLSTPAGEDRPSAREISNVIAAADSSETNDRYLTDLFWIWGQFIDHDITLTGSALDADGNPLESFPIEVPTGDPFFDPDGSGDDVINLNRSAFELDEDGVRQQINQITAFIDGSMIYGSSEELAAELRTFDGGLLKTSDGDLLPYGDDGFFLAGDIRANENVALTSMHTIWVREHNRIASELAAENPDLTDEELYQQARQIVIGELQAITFNEFLPALFGAGVVSEYMGYDPTVDPSIANEFSNAAYRFGHTMLSSELLRLDENGNVADEGNIALLNAFFNPSELEVNGIDSLLRGAAVNLAQELDNELVDDVRNFLFGPPGAGGFDLASLNIQRGRDHGLADYNSTRVALGLSAVESFSDISSDPEVAAKLEALYGTVDNIDLWVGGLAEDHLPGSSMGETFTAIIVDQFERLRDGDRFWYENVFSGEALKEIDGTTLADVIERNSDVSGLQENVFFAPAVLRIDLAETHTNDVTIREKNGNLEVVDNRTHHVIGSQSLESVERLMLTSSGNGSQHITLVGITSAELPGGLVVEAGKGRADTLIINGTDQSDTIFVNDHFADVSGLQLEFTGLERIVIRGTDADDTIEVADGAEIDVNILDHIGRDRMHDGHHGHDPLAQHRDDHRPAQGPNRQGPAGNDMDGRGANHEMLDQVFASNDLAPVLGMPPVKRRP
;
A
#
# COMPACT_ATOMS: atom_id res chain seq x y z
N MET A 1 -81.45 -37.80 18.14
CA MET A 1 -81.38 -37.25 16.76
C MET A 1 -81.87 -35.81 16.83
N ASN A 2 -81.11 -34.72 16.64
CA ASN A 2 -79.69 -34.45 16.41
C ASN A 2 -79.32 -33.18 17.23
N PHE A 3 -78.06 -33.07 17.64
CA PHE A 3 -77.61 -32.45 18.89
C PHE A 3 -77.36 -30.92 18.87
N LEU A 4 -77.95 -30.27 19.89
CA LEU A 4 -77.53 -29.19 20.82
C LEU A 4 -77.13 -27.75 20.38
N SER A 5 -77.99 -26.84 20.89
CA SER A 5 -78.01 -25.41 21.28
C SER A 5 -76.75 -24.63 21.77
N ASN A 6 -76.75 -23.33 21.39
CA ASN A 6 -76.21 -22.06 21.98
C ASN A 6 -75.97 -22.01 23.53
N PRO A 7 -75.22 -21.04 24.17
CA PRO A 7 -74.76 -19.68 23.75
C PRO A 7 -73.39 -19.13 24.32
N VAL A 8 -73.01 -17.87 24.02
CA VAL A 8 -72.25 -16.83 24.81
C VAL A 8 -70.75 -17.05 25.24
N ASP A 9 -69.99 -15.94 25.21
CA ASP A 9 -68.64 -15.64 25.76
C ASP A 9 -67.38 -16.31 25.16
N ARG A 10 -66.39 -15.49 24.77
CA ARG A 10 -65.04 -15.93 24.40
C ARG A 10 -63.94 -14.98 24.89
N PHE A 11 -62.98 -15.61 25.56
CA PHE A 11 -61.57 -15.29 25.80
C PHE A 11 -61.18 -14.40 26.99
N ASP A 12 -61.24 -15.00 28.18
CA ASP A 12 -60.21 -14.88 29.21
C ASP A 12 -59.39 -16.18 29.22
N GLY A 13 -58.05 -16.10 29.20
CA GLY A 13 -57.23 -17.32 29.31
C GLY A 13 -55.75 -17.26 28.91
N PHE A 14 -55.15 -16.10 28.64
CA PHE A 14 -53.70 -15.99 28.39
C PHE A 14 -52.95 -15.05 29.36
N SER A 15 -53.66 -14.39 30.28
CA SER A 15 -53.07 -13.37 31.17
C SER A 15 -52.60 -13.90 32.52
N PHE A 16 -52.62 -15.22 32.76
CA PHE A 16 -52.28 -15.77 34.08
C PHE A 16 -50.90 -16.45 34.16
N LEU A 17 -50.28 -16.83 33.03
CA LEU A 17 -48.95 -17.44 33.02
C LEU A 17 -47.80 -16.42 32.91
N LEU A 18 -48.09 -15.19 32.46
CA LEU A 18 -47.11 -14.10 32.40
C LEU A 18 -46.96 -13.36 33.76
N ALA A 19 -47.96 -13.50 34.64
CA ALA A 19 -48.04 -12.77 35.90
C ALA A 19 -47.28 -13.42 37.09
N GLU A 20 -46.89 -14.69 36.98
CA GLU A 20 -46.06 -15.36 38.00
C GLU A 20 -44.56 -15.34 37.68
N THR A 21 -44.17 -15.25 36.41
CA THR A 21 -42.75 -15.11 36.01
C THR A 21 -42.20 -13.70 36.29
N LEU A 22 -43.05 -12.67 36.15
CA LEU A 22 -42.69 -11.27 36.44
C LEU A 22 -42.61 -10.93 37.94
N LYS A 23 -43.07 -11.81 38.84
CA LYS A 23 -42.94 -11.61 40.30
C LYS A 23 -41.57 -12.03 40.85
N GLY A 24 -40.77 -12.79 40.10
CA GLY A 24 -39.41 -13.18 40.50
C GLY A 24 -38.35 -12.12 40.19
N ILE A 25 -38.60 -11.25 39.21
CA ILE A 25 -37.60 -10.30 38.69
C ILE A 25 -37.70 -8.92 39.38
N LEU A 26 -38.81 -8.61 40.04
CA LEU A 26 -39.07 -7.31 40.69
C LEU A 26 -38.68 -7.23 42.18
N ALA A 27 -37.55 -7.85 42.58
CA ALA A 27 -37.08 -7.80 43.97
C ALA A 27 -35.77 -7.00 44.20
N VAL A 28 -35.16 -6.36 43.19
CA VAL A 28 -33.81 -5.77 43.34
C VAL A 28 -33.65 -4.28 43.00
N LEU A 29 -34.65 -3.56 42.48
CA LEU A 29 -34.47 -2.13 42.18
C LEU A 29 -35.41 -1.22 42.99
N SER A 30 -34.79 -0.33 43.77
CA SER A 30 -35.42 0.69 44.60
C SER A 30 -35.95 1.87 43.77
N SER A 31 -37.20 2.26 44.05
CA SER A 31 -37.89 3.55 43.83
C SER A 31 -37.06 4.69 43.20
N PRO A 32 -37.31 5.04 41.92
CA PRO A 32 -37.93 6.35 41.64
C PRO A 32 -38.87 6.42 40.42
N VAL A 33 -39.38 5.29 39.88
CA VAL A 33 -40.20 5.31 38.65
C VAL A 33 -41.66 5.71 38.89
N ASP A 34 -42.19 5.52 40.11
CA ASP A 34 -43.58 5.86 40.43
C ASP A 34 -43.88 7.37 40.46
N GLN A 35 -42.86 8.22 40.58
CA GLN A 35 -43.05 9.68 40.56
C GLN A 35 -43.21 10.24 39.14
N LEU A 36 -42.61 9.59 38.13
CA LEU A 36 -42.66 10.04 36.73
C LEU A 36 -44.07 9.90 36.12
N PHE A 37 -44.75 8.79 36.40
CA PHE A 37 -46.10 8.55 35.87
C PHE A 37 -47.16 9.50 36.44
N SER A 38 -46.97 10.00 37.67
CA SER A 38 -47.90 10.95 38.30
C SER A 38 -47.80 12.38 37.74
N PHE A 39 -46.66 12.73 37.14
CA PHE A 39 -46.39 14.08 36.63
C PHE A 39 -46.87 14.26 35.19
N VAL A 40 -46.67 13.25 34.34
CA VAL A 40 -47.09 13.26 32.93
C VAL A 40 -48.62 13.26 32.79
N TRP A 41 -49.34 12.62 33.71
CA TRP A 41 -50.82 12.64 33.70
C TRP A 41 -51.42 13.99 34.14
N ARG A 42 -50.69 14.81 34.90
CA ARG A 42 -51.16 16.15 35.31
C ARG A 42 -50.84 17.24 34.28
N ALA A 43 -49.75 17.09 33.51
CA ALA A 43 -49.33 18.08 32.52
C ALA A 43 -50.18 18.09 31.23
N SER A 44 -50.94 17.03 30.93
CA SER A 44 -51.83 16.99 29.76
C SER A 44 -53.17 17.71 29.94
N SER A 45 -53.41 18.34 31.09
CA SER A 45 -54.73 18.88 31.47
C SER A 45 -54.82 20.40 31.64
N ASN A 46 -53.79 21.18 31.30
CA ASN A 46 -53.91 22.65 31.32
C ASN A 46 -53.12 23.35 30.21
N GLN A 47 -53.84 24.10 29.37
CA GLN A 47 -53.30 25.03 28.38
C GLN A 47 -52.55 26.17 29.06
N GLN A 48 -51.21 26.12 29.18
CA GLN A 48 -50.41 27.32 29.41
C GLN A 48 -49.03 27.26 28.70
N SER A 49 -48.88 28.20 27.76
CA SER A 49 -47.66 28.89 27.30
C SER A 49 -46.40 28.05 26.96
N THR A 50 -46.12 28.00 25.65
CA THR A 50 -44.95 27.45 24.96
C THR A 50 -43.58 27.89 25.52
N THR A 51 -43.52 28.98 26.29
CA THR A 51 -42.27 29.49 26.88
C THR A 51 -41.78 28.66 28.07
N HIS A 52 -42.67 27.93 28.76
CA HIS A 52 -42.26 27.02 29.85
C HIS A 52 -41.78 25.66 29.31
N LEU A 53 -42.30 25.21 28.16
CA LEU A 53 -41.87 23.97 27.52
C LEU A 53 -40.43 24.06 27.02
N LEU A 54 -40.01 25.20 26.44
CA LEU A 54 -38.63 25.41 25.99
C LEU A 54 -37.63 25.44 27.15
N ALA A 55 -38.01 26.03 28.29
CA ALA A 55 -37.14 26.04 29.47
C ALA A 55 -36.99 24.64 30.08
N THR A 56 -38.06 23.82 30.06
CA THR A 56 -38.02 22.42 30.52
C THR A 56 -37.28 21.51 29.53
N VAL A 57 -37.38 21.74 28.22
CA VAL A 57 -36.62 21.01 27.20
C VAL A 57 -35.13 21.34 27.27
N ASN A 58 -34.74 22.61 27.44
CA ASN A 58 -33.32 22.97 27.58
C ASN A 58 -32.72 22.47 28.91
N GLN A 59 -33.52 22.37 29.96
CA GLN A 59 -33.10 21.81 31.24
C GLN A 59 -33.02 20.27 31.19
N LEU A 60 -33.88 19.61 30.41
CA LEU A 60 -33.82 18.17 30.11
C LEU A 60 -32.67 17.84 29.14
N GLU A 61 -32.36 18.68 28.15
CA GLU A 61 -31.17 18.56 27.31
C GLU A 61 -29.89 18.78 28.13
N SER A 62 -29.88 19.72 29.07
CA SER A 62 -28.74 19.91 29.98
C SER A 62 -28.54 18.74 30.94
N ILE A 63 -29.61 18.03 31.31
CA ILE A 63 -29.56 16.84 32.18
C ILE A 63 -29.22 15.60 31.34
N ALA A 64 -29.73 15.49 30.12
CA ALA A 64 -29.38 14.45 29.15
C ALA A 64 -27.92 14.56 28.72
N ARG A 65 -27.42 15.76 28.37
CA ARG A 65 -26.00 16.00 28.05
C ARG A 65 -25.06 15.79 29.25
N LYS A 66 -25.56 15.94 30.49
CA LYS A 66 -24.79 15.62 31.71
C LYS A 66 -24.91 14.16 32.16
N GLN A 67 -25.88 13.39 31.67
CA GLN A 67 -26.02 11.96 31.93
C GLN A 67 -25.53 11.06 30.78
N LEU A 68 -25.41 11.58 29.55
CA LEU A 68 -24.79 10.89 28.42
C LEU A 68 -23.24 10.94 28.42
N HIS A 69 -22.63 11.67 29.36
CA HIS A 69 -21.17 11.73 29.51
C HIS A 69 -20.61 10.88 30.66
N ALA A 70 -21.35 9.89 31.17
CA ALA A 70 -20.87 9.08 32.29
C ALA A 70 -21.44 7.65 32.32
N SER A 71 -21.13 6.82 31.32
CA SER A 71 -20.91 5.35 31.46
C SER A 71 -20.62 4.68 30.10
N GLY A 72 -19.41 4.12 29.95
CA GLY A 72 -18.88 3.05 29.07
C GLY A 72 -19.52 2.81 27.69
N GLU A 73 -18.79 3.09 26.61
CA GLU A 73 -17.95 2.11 25.87
C GLU A 73 -18.78 1.00 25.21
N LEU A 74 -19.32 1.30 24.02
CA LEU A 74 -19.62 0.31 22.98
C LEU A 74 -18.41 0.29 22.05
N THR A 75 -17.63 -0.78 22.13
CA THR A 75 -16.48 -1.06 21.28
C THR A 75 -16.19 -2.53 21.50
N MET A 76 -16.19 -3.35 20.45
CA MET A 76 -15.40 -4.59 20.30
C MET A 76 -16.03 -5.50 19.24
N LEU A 77 -15.77 -5.18 17.98
CA LEU A 77 -15.32 -6.17 16.99
C LEU A 77 -13.87 -5.85 16.58
N PHE A 78 -13.48 -4.58 16.60
CA PHE A 78 -12.15 -4.16 16.14
C PHE A 78 -11.53 -3.10 17.07
N ARG A 79 -11.28 -3.46 18.34
CA ARG A 79 -10.65 -2.50 19.26
C ARG A 79 -9.18 -2.26 18.87
N LYS A 80 -8.84 -1.06 18.38
CA LYS A 80 -7.45 -0.57 18.39
C LYS A 80 -6.89 -0.73 19.82
N PRO A 81 -5.78 -1.44 20.04
CA PRO A 81 -5.21 -1.56 21.37
C PRO A 81 -4.90 -0.17 21.91
N ASN A 82 -5.42 0.14 23.10
CA ASN A 82 -5.14 1.41 23.79
C ASN A 82 -3.63 1.51 24.08
N ARG A 83 -2.87 2.20 23.21
CA ARG A 83 -1.39 2.33 23.23
C ARG A 83 -0.81 2.85 24.55
N HIS A 84 -1.60 3.50 25.40
CA HIS A 84 -1.15 4.04 26.68
C HIS A 84 -1.24 3.11 27.91
N ARG A 85 -1.73 1.86 27.80
CA ARG A 85 -1.96 1.02 29.00
C ARG A 85 -1.11 -0.25 29.14
N ARG A 86 -0.30 -0.66 28.16
CA ARG A 86 0.52 -1.88 28.29
C ARG A 86 1.86 -1.69 29.01
N ALA A 87 2.35 -0.47 29.17
CA ALA A 87 3.63 -0.22 29.86
C ALA A 87 3.59 -0.37 31.40
N ALA A 88 2.46 -0.75 32.01
CA ALA A 88 2.39 -0.88 33.47
C ALA A 88 1.43 -1.98 33.96
N ARG A 89 1.96 -3.20 34.17
CA ARG A 89 1.90 -4.00 35.42
C ARG A 89 1.62 -5.50 35.24
N GLN A 90 2.56 -6.30 35.73
CA GLN A 90 2.29 -7.54 36.46
C GLN A 90 1.41 -7.27 37.70
N SER A 91 0.27 -7.97 37.86
CA SER A 91 -0.02 -8.84 39.00
C SER A 91 -1.44 -9.42 38.93
N SER A 92 -1.55 -10.72 39.18
CA SER A 92 -2.75 -11.55 39.32
C SER A 92 -3.82 -10.99 40.28
N LEU A 93 -5.09 -10.87 39.82
CA LEU A 93 -6.35 -11.08 40.60
C LEU A 93 -7.67 -10.72 39.84
N LEU A 94 -7.74 -10.87 38.51
CA LEU A 94 -8.91 -10.42 37.71
C LEU A 94 -9.74 -11.50 37.02
N SER A 95 -9.48 -12.80 37.24
CA SER A 95 -10.17 -13.91 36.56
C SER A 95 -11.62 -14.19 37.02
N ALA A 96 -12.31 -13.21 37.61
CA ALA A 96 -13.66 -13.40 38.17
C ALA A 96 -14.66 -12.30 37.77
N VAL A 97 -14.21 -11.27 37.03
CA VAL A 97 -15.08 -10.18 36.54
C VAL A 97 -15.33 -10.29 35.03
N GLU A 98 -14.43 -10.90 34.27
CA GLU A 98 -14.57 -11.11 32.81
C GLU A 98 -15.86 -11.89 32.44
N HIS A 99 -16.28 -12.86 33.25
CA HIS A 99 -17.44 -13.72 32.90
C HIS A 99 -18.84 -13.10 33.11
N LEU A 100 -18.96 -11.84 33.50
CA LEU A 100 -20.26 -11.15 33.63
C LEU A 100 -20.52 -10.10 32.55
N GLU A 101 -19.49 -9.61 31.88
CA GLU A 101 -19.61 -8.64 30.78
C GLU A 101 -20.05 -9.36 29.48
N ASP A 102 -19.58 -10.59 29.25
CA ASP A 102 -19.91 -11.45 28.10
C ASP A 102 -21.41 -11.70 27.87
N ARG A 103 -22.24 -11.60 28.92
CA ARG A 103 -23.69 -11.90 28.83
C ARG A 103 -24.57 -10.72 28.45
N GLN A 104 -24.06 -9.50 28.48
CA GLN A 104 -24.79 -8.30 28.02
C GLN A 104 -24.31 -7.79 26.65
N LEU A 105 -23.15 -8.26 26.19
CA LEU A 105 -22.55 -8.02 24.87
C LEU A 105 -23.29 -8.72 23.70
N LEU A 106 -23.94 -9.87 23.96
CA LEU A 106 -24.71 -10.67 22.98
C LEU A 106 -25.96 -10.00 22.37
N SER A 107 -26.23 -8.72 22.66
CA SER A 107 -27.40 -8.01 22.13
C SER A 107 -27.10 -6.88 21.15
N ALA A 108 -25.84 -6.42 21.06
CA ALA A 108 -25.43 -5.34 20.16
C ALA A 108 -25.11 -5.86 18.75
N VAL A 109 -24.50 -7.04 18.67
CA VAL A 109 -24.31 -7.88 17.47
C VAL A 109 -25.59 -8.08 16.66
N ASN A 110 -26.73 -8.13 17.37
CA ASN A 110 -28.05 -8.30 16.78
C ASN A 110 -28.44 -7.15 15.81
N LEU A 111 -27.73 -6.00 15.85
CA LEU A 111 -27.92 -4.87 14.94
C LEU A 111 -27.08 -4.98 13.65
N LEU A 112 -25.85 -5.52 13.72
CA LEU A 112 -24.99 -5.72 12.55
C LEU A 112 -25.57 -6.76 11.59
N ALA A 113 -26.17 -7.83 12.13
CA ALA A 113 -26.86 -8.85 11.32
C ALA A 113 -28.22 -8.38 10.77
N THR A 114 -28.80 -7.29 11.29
CA THR A 114 -30.08 -6.75 10.78
C THR A 114 -29.91 -5.60 9.78
N ASP A 115 -28.80 -4.88 9.78
CA ASP A 115 -28.56 -3.80 8.81
C ASP A 115 -28.04 -4.29 7.44
N ILE A 116 -27.59 -5.55 7.32
CA ILE A 116 -27.40 -6.23 6.01
C ILE A 116 -28.74 -6.39 5.26
N ILE A 117 -29.87 -6.25 5.95
CA ILE A 117 -31.21 -6.43 5.40
C ILE A 117 -32.12 -5.24 5.75
N ASP A 118 -31.83 -4.00 5.32
CA ASP A 118 -32.90 -3.11 4.83
C ASP A 118 -32.46 -1.78 4.16
N GLN A 119 -33.15 -1.48 3.05
CA GLN A 119 -33.50 -0.16 2.46
C GLN A 119 -32.64 0.44 1.32
N ASN A 120 -32.98 0.12 0.06
CA ASN A 120 -33.96 0.89 -0.75
C ASN A 120 -34.05 0.41 -2.21
N HIS A 121 -35.17 -0.23 -2.63
CA HIS A 121 -36.06 0.25 -3.72
C HIS A 121 -37.15 -0.77 -4.12
N SER A 122 -38.40 -0.26 -4.13
CA SER A 122 -39.65 -0.76 -4.72
C SER A 122 -39.78 -2.21 -5.24
N GLN A 123 -40.66 -2.96 -4.57
CA GLN A 123 -41.56 -4.02 -5.08
C GLN A 123 -41.15 -4.72 -6.39
N SER A 124 -40.27 -5.70 -6.26
CA SER A 124 -40.24 -6.94 -7.03
C SER A 124 -39.85 -8.04 -6.05
N GLU A 125 -40.48 -9.21 -6.08
CA GLU A 125 -40.03 -10.39 -5.32
C GLU A 125 -38.65 -10.80 -5.90
N THR A 126 -37.57 -10.19 -5.41
CA THR A 126 -36.19 -10.55 -5.72
C THR A 126 -35.66 -11.38 -4.55
N ASP A 127 -34.92 -12.42 -4.90
CA ASP A 127 -34.21 -13.30 -3.99
C ASP A 127 -33.34 -12.45 -3.06
N ASN A 128 -33.61 -12.46 -1.74
CA ASN A 128 -32.90 -11.65 -0.73
C ASN A 128 -31.57 -12.31 -0.31
N THR A 129 -30.95 -13.09 -1.18
CA THR A 129 -29.69 -13.78 -0.90
C THR A 129 -28.55 -12.79 -1.12
N PRO A 130 -27.68 -12.54 -0.12
CA PRO A 130 -26.50 -11.71 -0.32
C PRO A 130 -25.65 -12.23 -1.49
N GLU A 131 -25.17 -11.32 -2.33
CA GLU A 131 -24.31 -11.63 -3.46
C GLU A 131 -22.84 -11.42 -3.05
N TYR A 132 -21.98 -12.36 -3.42
CA TYR A 132 -20.54 -12.31 -3.17
C TYR A 132 -19.79 -12.38 -4.50
N ALA A 133 -18.61 -11.77 -4.55
CA ALA A 133 -17.72 -11.90 -5.71
C ALA A 133 -17.44 -13.39 -5.97
N SER A 134 -17.40 -13.80 -7.25
CA SER A 134 -16.96 -15.17 -7.56
C SER A 134 -15.47 -15.33 -7.23
N ILE A 135 -14.99 -16.56 -7.20
CA ILE A 135 -13.56 -16.85 -6.97
C ILE A 135 -12.72 -16.53 -8.21
N ASP A 136 -13.31 -16.61 -9.41
CA ASP A 136 -12.61 -16.42 -10.69
C ASP A 136 -12.84 -15.03 -11.31
N GLY A 137 -13.51 -14.13 -10.60
CA GLY A 137 -13.85 -12.77 -11.03
C GLY A 137 -15.02 -12.67 -12.01
N THR A 138 -15.56 -13.79 -12.49
CA THR A 138 -16.70 -13.77 -13.42
C THR A 138 -17.96 -13.17 -12.82
N GLY A 139 -18.74 -12.46 -13.65
CA GLY A 139 -20.00 -11.85 -13.25
C GLY A 139 -19.85 -10.57 -12.42
N ASN A 140 -18.63 -10.05 -12.23
CA ASN A 140 -18.43 -8.73 -11.64
C ASN A 140 -19.13 -7.64 -12.46
N ASN A 141 -18.82 -7.55 -13.76
CA ASN A 141 -19.57 -6.69 -14.67
C ASN A 141 -20.81 -7.42 -15.22
N ILE A 142 -21.99 -6.80 -15.08
CA ILE A 142 -23.27 -7.41 -15.47
C ILE A 142 -23.41 -7.55 -16.99
N ASP A 143 -22.94 -6.54 -17.74
CA ASP A 143 -23.08 -6.49 -19.19
C ASP A 143 -21.96 -7.27 -19.90
N ASN A 144 -20.77 -7.35 -19.29
CA ASN A 144 -19.61 -8.08 -19.77
C ASN A 144 -19.02 -9.02 -18.69
N PRO A 145 -19.62 -10.19 -18.44
CA PRO A 145 -19.27 -11.03 -17.28
C PRO A 145 -17.84 -11.54 -17.18
N GLU A 146 -17.06 -11.53 -18.27
CA GLU A 146 -15.65 -12.00 -18.31
C GLU A 146 -14.63 -10.88 -18.07
N LEU A 147 -15.10 -9.64 -17.91
CA LEU A 147 -14.25 -8.47 -17.76
C LEU A 147 -13.58 -8.50 -16.38
N GLY A 148 -12.24 -8.59 -16.35
CA GLY A 148 -11.45 -8.72 -15.13
C GLY A 148 -11.37 -10.15 -14.54
N SER A 149 -11.97 -11.16 -15.17
CA SER A 149 -11.87 -12.55 -14.70
C SER A 149 -10.50 -13.17 -14.99
N THR A 150 -10.20 -14.30 -14.34
CA THR A 150 -9.02 -15.12 -14.68
C THR A 150 -9.00 -15.47 -16.18
N GLY A 151 -7.82 -15.43 -16.79
CA GLY A 151 -7.60 -15.69 -18.21
C GLY A 151 -7.92 -14.52 -19.13
N SER A 152 -8.36 -13.37 -18.61
CA SER A 152 -8.62 -12.17 -19.40
C SER A 152 -7.32 -11.64 -20.04
N GLN A 153 -7.46 -11.00 -21.21
CA GLN A 153 -6.32 -10.34 -21.87
C GLN A 153 -5.90 -9.11 -21.09
N LEU A 154 -4.58 -8.88 -21.00
CA LEU A 154 -4.06 -7.60 -20.55
C LEU A 154 -4.41 -6.53 -21.58
N ILE A 155 -5.02 -5.43 -21.14
CA ILE A 155 -5.27 -4.29 -22.02
C ILE A 155 -3.97 -3.53 -22.29
N ARG A 156 -4.00 -2.58 -23.22
CA ARG A 156 -2.82 -1.77 -23.54
C ARG A 156 -3.12 -0.29 -23.48
N LEU A 157 -2.24 0.45 -22.83
CA LEU A 157 -2.27 1.92 -22.78
C LEU A 157 -1.58 2.53 -24.02
N ALA A 158 -0.60 1.83 -24.59
CA ALA A 158 0.04 2.14 -25.86
C ALA A 158 -0.16 1.00 -26.89
N GLU A 159 -0.07 1.29 -28.18
CA GLU A 159 -0.13 0.22 -29.19
C GLU A 159 1.03 -0.78 -29.01
N ALA A 160 0.78 -2.06 -29.28
CA ALA A 160 1.81 -3.10 -29.19
C ALA A 160 2.95 -2.83 -30.18
N ASP A 161 4.19 -2.77 -29.68
CA ASP A 161 5.38 -2.40 -30.47
C ASP A 161 6.28 -3.60 -30.75
N TYR A 162 5.72 -4.62 -31.40
CA TYR A 162 6.50 -5.77 -31.87
C TYR A 162 7.32 -5.41 -33.11
N GLY A 163 8.53 -5.95 -33.24
CA GLY A 163 9.44 -5.63 -34.36
C GLY A 163 8.90 -5.99 -35.75
N ASP A 164 7.96 -6.95 -35.82
CA ASP A 164 7.22 -7.32 -37.03
C ASP A 164 5.76 -6.83 -37.04
N GLY A 165 5.37 -6.06 -36.03
CA GLY A 165 4.00 -5.61 -35.77
C GLY A 165 3.04 -6.70 -35.31
N LEU A 166 3.51 -7.91 -35.01
CA LEU A 166 2.66 -9.06 -34.66
C LEU A 166 3.12 -9.75 -33.37
N SER A 167 4.37 -10.18 -33.29
CA SER A 167 4.84 -11.05 -32.19
C SER A 167 6.35 -11.12 -32.01
N THR A 168 7.17 -10.62 -32.95
CA THR A 168 8.63 -10.57 -32.78
C THR A 168 8.96 -9.58 -31.68
N PRO A 169 9.63 -9.98 -30.58
CA PRO A 169 9.88 -9.12 -29.42
C PRO A 169 10.42 -7.72 -29.77
N ALA A 170 10.05 -6.73 -28.97
CA ALA A 170 10.43 -5.34 -29.19
C ALA A 170 11.94 -5.09 -28.96
N GLY A 171 12.43 -3.95 -29.45
CA GLY A 171 13.77 -3.45 -29.11
C GLY A 171 14.95 -4.19 -29.74
N GLU A 172 14.81 -4.69 -30.98
CA GLU A 172 15.91 -5.36 -31.73
C GLU A 172 17.16 -4.45 -31.87
N ASP A 173 16.98 -3.13 -31.86
CA ASP A 173 18.03 -2.12 -31.96
C ASP A 173 18.49 -1.56 -30.59
N ARG A 174 18.01 -2.12 -29.48
CA ARG A 174 18.44 -1.78 -28.12
C ARG A 174 19.59 -2.69 -27.67
N PRO A 175 20.46 -2.24 -26.73
CA PRO A 175 21.44 -3.12 -26.11
C PRO A 175 20.79 -4.32 -25.41
N SER A 176 21.61 -5.33 -25.09
CA SER A 176 21.17 -6.44 -24.24
C SER A 176 20.59 -5.89 -22.92
N ALA A 177 19.53 -6.53 -22.42
CA ALA A 177 18.96 -6.21 -21.11
C ALA A 177 19.99 -6.29 -19.98
N ARG A 178 20.97 -7.22 -20.07
CA ARG A 178 22.07 -7.34 -19.10
C ARG A 178 23.10 -6.22 -19.22
N GLU A 179 23.35 -5.73 -20.43
CA GLU A 179 24.20 -4.55 -20.60
C GLU A 179 23.54 -3.31 -19.97
N ILE A 180 22.24 -3.12 -20.18
CA ILE A 180 21.48 -2.03 -19.56
C ILE A 180 21.52 -2.13 -18.04
N SER A 181 21.18 -3.31 -17.48
CA SER A 181 21.22 -3.56 -16.03
C SER A 181 22.60 -3.26 -15.44
N ASN A 182 23.69 -3.68 -16.09
CA ASN A 182 25.05 -3.42 -15.61
C ASN A 182 25.42 -1.93 -15.56
N VAL A 183 24.83 -1.11 -16.42
CA VAL A 183 25.18 0.32 -16.55
C VAL A 183 24.31 1.20 -15.66
N ILE A 184 23.00 0.92 -15.59
CA ILE A 184 22.05 1.81 -14.90
C ILE A 184 21.47 1.23 -13.61
N ALA A 185 21.43 -0.10 -13.45
CA ALA A 185 20.80 -0.72 -12.29
C ALA A 185 21.78 -1.20 -11.22
N ALA A 186 23.08 -1.02 -11.42
CA ALA A 186 24.08 -1.40 -10.43
C ALA A 186 24.10 -0.39 -9.27
N ALA A 187 23.67 -0.83 -8.08
CA ALA A 187 23.78 -0.03 -6.87
C ALA A 187 25.23 0.07 -6.39
N ASP A 188 25.83 1.27 -6.46
CA ASP A 188 27.19 1.52 -5.93
C ASP A 188 27.16 1.82 -4.42
N SER A 189 26.00 2.20 -3.89
CA SER A 189 25.71 2.34 -2.46
C SER A 189 24.24 2.04 -2.16
N SER A 190 23.95 1.64 -0.93
CA SER A 190 22.55 1.56 -0.45
C SER A 190 22.06 2.98 -0.19
N GLU A 191 21.09 3.43 -0.97
CA GLU A 191 20.37 4.67 -0.72
C GLU A 191 19.08 4.34 0.04
N THR A 192 18.90 5.01 1.18
CA THR A 192 17.69 4.86 1.97
C THR A 192 16.57 5.68 1.36
N ASN A 193 15.35 5.15 1.35
CA ASN A 193 14.21 5.85 0.78
C ASN A 193 14.02 7.27 1.37
N ASP A 194 14.11 8.28 0.51
CA ASP A 194 14.05 9.70 0.76
C ASP A 194 12.68 10.15 1.24
N ARG A 195 11.64 9.31 1.11
CA ARG A 195 10.29 9.53 1.67
C ARG A 195 10.08 8.77 3.00
N TYR A 196 11.10 8.07 3.50
CA TYR A 196 11.09 7.26 4.72
C TYR A 196 10.10 6.10 4.67
N LEU A 197 9.90 5.52 3.48
CA LEU A 197 9.09 4.32 3.32
C LEU A 197 9.79 3.10 3.93
N THR A 198 9.02 2.24 4.58
CA THR A 198 9.53 1.03 5.25
C THR A 198 9.50 -0.18 4.34
N ASP A 199 10.16 -1.27 4.73
CA ASP A 199 10.05 -2.54 4.00
C ASP A 199 8.61 -3.05 3.90
N LEU A 200 7.72 -2.72 4.85
CA LEU A 200 6.29 -3.07 4.73
C LEU A 200 5.63 -2.45 3.49
N PHE A 201 6.17 -1.35 2.95
CA PHE A 201 5.66 -0.74 1.73
C PHE A 201 5.85 -1.66 0.51
N TRP A 202 7.07 -2.12 0.25
CA TRP A 202 7.30 -3.01 -0.90
C TRP A 202 6.70 -4.41 -0.67
N ILE A 203 6.65 -4.90 0.58
CA ILE A 203 5.99 -6.17 0.91
C ILE A 203 4.50 -6.09 0.58
N TRP A 204 3.82 -5.00 0.97
CA TRP A 204 2.42 -4.79 0.63
C TRP A 204 2.21 -4.62 -0.88
N GLY A 205 3.06 -3.84 -1.54
CA GLY A 205 3.02 -3.70 -3.00
C GLY A 205 3.11 -5.04 -3.73
N GLN A 206 4.05 -5.90 -3.32
CA GLN A 206 4.17 -7.27 -3.85
C GLN A 206 2.94 -8.12 -3.53
N PHE A 207 2.42 -8.05 -2.31
CA PHE A 207 1.23 -8.80 -1.90
C PHE A 207 -0.01 -8.43 -2.71
N ILE A 208 -0.20 -7.14 -3.04
CA ILE A 208 -1.28 -6.67 -3.92
C ILE A 208 -1.01 -6.97 -5.39
N ASP A 209 0.24 -6.89 -5.88
CA ASP A 209 0.59 -7.36 -7.24
C ASP A 209 0.12 -8.80 -7.44
N HIS A 210 0.35 -9.64 -6.43
CA HIS A 210 -0.01 -11.05 -6.45
C HIS A 210 -1.52 -11.31 -6.33
N ASP A 211 -2.31 -10.28 -6.01
CA ASP A 211 -3.77 -10.34 -6.02
C ASP A 211 -4.35 -10.04 -7.41
N ILE A 212 -3.69 -9.14 -8.16
CA ILE A 212 -4.27 -8.54 -9.36
C ILE A 212 -3.61 -8.96 -10.68
N THR A 213 -2.36 -9.44 -10.65
CA THR A 213 -1.64 -9.82 -11.88
C THR A 213 -0.77 -11.07 -11.74
N LEU A 214 -0.87 -11.95 -12.74
CA LEU A 214 -0.02 -13.12 -12.93
C LEU A 214 0.11 -13.44 -14.41
N THR A 215 1.32 -13.43 -14.95
CA THR A 215 1.57 -13.88 -16.32
C THR A 215 2.67 -14.94 -16.34
N GLY A 216 2.25 -16.19 -16.47
CA GLY A 216 3.16 -17.32 -16.66
C GLY A 216 3.63 -17.49 -18.09
N SER A 217 4.41 -18.54 -18.30
CA SER A 217 4.98 -18.88 -19.61
C SER A 217 3.96 -19.48 -20.56
N ALA A 218 4.23 -19.31 -21.85
CA ALA A 218 3.53 -20.05 -22.87
C ALA A 218 4.00 -21.52 -22.83
N LEU A 219 3.10 -22.45 -22.52
CA LEU A 219 3.40 -23.87 -22.38
C LEU A 219 2.73 -24.72 -23.47
N ASP A 220 3.39 -25.81 -23.88
CA ASP A 220 2.82 -26.82 -24.74
C ASP A 220 1.88 -27.77 -23.97
N ALA A 221 1.26 -28.73 -24.66
CA ALA A 221 0.33 -29.67 -24.06
C ALA A 221 0.98 -30.63 -23.03
N ASP A 222 2.31 -30.74 -23.05
CA ASP A 222 3.11 -31.55 -22.12
C ASP A 222 3.68 -30.71 -20.96
N GLY A 223 3.42 -29.39 -20.94
CA GLY A 223 3.88 -28.45 -19.91
C GLY A 223 5.25 -27.86 -20.17
N ASN A 224 5.83 -27.98 -21.36
CA ASN A 224 7.14 -27.41 -21.69
C ASN A 224 7.01 -26.00 -22.27
N PRO A 225 7.97 -25.09 -22.03
CA PRO A 225 8.00 -23.77 -22.65
C PRO A 225 7.94 -23.82 -24.19
N LEU A 226 7.04 -23.04 -24.77
CA LEU A 226 6.84 -22.99 -26.22
C LEU A 226 7.94 -22.22 -26.95
N GLU A 227 8.41 -21.12 -26.38
CA GLU A 227 9.28 -20.16 -27.06
C GLU A 227 10.33 -19.59 -26.11
N SER A 228 11.60 -19.98 -26.27
CA SER A 228 12.72 -19.38 -25.53
C SER A 228 13.08 -17.99 -26.07
N PHE A 229 13.39 -17.07 -25.17
CA PHE A 229 13.82 -15.70 -25.44
C PHE A 229 14.91 -15.26 -24.45
N PRO A 230 16.08 -15.91 -24.47
CA PRO A 230 17.13 -15.69 -23.49
C PRO A 230 17.75 -14.30 -23.62
N ILE A 231 18.33 -13.81 -22.53
CA ILE A 231 19.03 -12.53 -22.44
C ILE A 231 20.51 -12.78 -22.73
N GLU A 232 21.05 -12.10 -23.75
CA GLU A 232 22.47 -12.19 -24.10
C GLU A 232 23.35 -11.58 -23.00
N VAL A 233 24.37 -12.30 -22.54
CA VAL A 233 25.30 -11.79 -21.53
C VAL A 233 26.50 -11.11 -22.22
N PRO A 234 26.88 -9.87 -21.82
CA PRO A 234 28.08 -9.23 -22.35
C PRO A 234 29.34 -10.07 -22.11
N THR A 235 30.22 -10.18 -23.13
CA THR A 235 31.44 -10.98 -23.01
C THR A 235 32.31 -10.52 -21.84
N GLY A 236 32.64 -11.45 -20.94
CA GLY A 236 33.43 -11.15 -19.74
C GLY A 236 32.64 -10.50 -18.62
N ASP A 237 31.30 -10.59 -18.64
CA ASP A 237 30.46 -10.20 -17.50
C ASP A 237 30.97 -10.88 -16.22
N PRO A 238 31.26 -10.12 -15.15
CA PRO A 238 31.93 -10.64 -13.97
C PRO A 238 31.13 -11.70 -13.21
N PHE A 239 29.81 -11.75 -13.42
CA PHE A 239 28.90 -12.67 -12.75
C PHE A 239 28.49 -13.80 -13.68
N PHE A 240 28.00 -13.48 -14.88
CA PHE A 240 27.34 -14.46 -15.76
C PHE A 240 28.22 -15.03 -16.88
N ASP A 241 29.35 -14.38 -17.22
CA ASP A 241 30.35 -14.88 -18.20
C ASP A 241 31.79 -14.66 -17.68
N PRO A 242 32.15 -15.17 -16.49
CA PRO A 242 33.43 -14.82 -15.84
C PRO A 242 34.66 -15.39 -16.56
N ASP A 243 34.50 -16.40 -17.42
CA ASP A 243 35.58 -16.95 -18.24
C ASP A 243 35.74 -16.23 -19.60
N GLY A 244 34.81 -15.33 -19.94
CA GLY A 244 34.81 -14.55 -21.17
C GLY A 244 34.57 -15.39 -22.40
N SER A 245 33.71 -16.41 -22.29
CA SER A 245 33.30 -17.28 -23.40
C SER A 245 32.57 -16.48 -24.49
N GLY A 246 31.76 -15.50 -24.10
CA GLY A 246 30.87 -14.74 -24.96
C GLY A 246 29.66 -15.50 -25.51
N ASP A 247 29.41 -16.74 -25.03
CA ASP A 247 28.28 -17.58 -25.46
C ASP A 247 27.22 -17.77 -24.34
N ASP A 248 27.46 -17.21 -23.15
CA ASP A 248 26.56 -17.35 -21.99
C ASP A 248 25.31 -16.48 -22.10
N VAL A 249 24.21 -16.96 -21.51
CA VAL A 249 22.90 -16.30 -21.52
C VAL A 249 22.21 -16.45 -20.17
N ILE A 250 21.33 -15.50 -19.84
CA ILE A 250 20.36 -15.64 -18.76
C ILE A 250 19.06 -16.16 -19.37
N ASN A 251 18.58 -17.31 -18.92
CA ASN A 251 17.40 -17.94 -19.52
C ASN A 251 16.13 -17.16 -19.21
N LEU A 252 15.32 -16.97 -20.24
CA LEU A 252 13.94 -16.51 -20.18
C LEU A 252 13.24 -17.11 -21.40
N ASN A 253 11.98 -17.46 -21.25
CA ASN A 253 11.07 -17.84 -22.30
C ASN A 253 9.79 -16.98 -22.19
N ARG A 254 9.01 -17.02 -23.26
CA ARG A 254 7.97 -16.02 -23.53
C ARG A 254 6.68 -16.31 -22.81
N SER A 255 5.98 -15.24 -22.43
CA SER A 255 4.74 -15.28 -21.66
C SER A 255 3.58 -15.92 -22.41
N ALA A 256 2.65 -16.51 -21.67
CA ALA A 256 1.38 -17.02 -22.16
C ALA A 256 0.61 -15.91 -22.89
N PHE A 257 -0.04 -16.30 -23.99
CA PHE A 257 -0.65 -15.33 -24.89
C PHE A 257 -1.85 -15.90 -25.65
N GLU A 258 -2.64 -14.99 -26.17
CA GLU A 258 -3.63 -15.21 -27.21
C GLU A 258 -3.29 -14.33 -28.42
N LEU A 259 -3.93 -14.61 -29.56
CA LEU A 259 -3.86 -13.77 -30.74
C LEU A 259 -5.16 -12.99 -30.88
N ASP A 260 -5.08 -11.69 -31.10
CA ASP A 260 -6.24 -10.86 -31.39
C ASP A 260 -6.75 -11.06 -32.83
N GLU A 261 -7.76 -10.28 -33.23
CA GLU A 261 -8.40 -10.38 -34.54
C GLU A 261 -7.44 -10.11 -35.73
N ASP A 262 -6.39 -9.33 -35.50
CA ASP A 262 -5.36 -8.98 -36.49
C ASP A 262 -4.15 -9.92 -36.42
N GLY A 263 -4.13 -10.85 -35.46
CA GLY A 263 -3.05 -11.81 -35.24
C GLY A 263 -1.89 -11.26 -34.43
N VAL A 264 -2.08 -10.15 -33.72
CA VAL A 264 -1.09 -9.59 -32.79
C VAL A 264 -1.16 -10.35 -31.47
N ARG A 265 0.02 -10.58 -30.87
CA ARG A 265 0.16 -11.28 -29.59
C ARG A 265 -0.35 -10.41 -28.43
N GLN A 266 -1.27 -10.97 -27.65
CA GLN A 266 -1.81 -10.36 -26.42
C GLN A 266 -1.55 -11.28 -25.23
N GLN A 267 -0.88 -10.80 -24.19
CA GLN A 267 -0.66 -11.58 -22.99
C GLN A 267 -1.93 -11.66 -22.13
N ILE A 268 -2.02 -12.72 -21.34
CA ILE A 268 -3.17 -12.97 -20.47
C ILE A 268 -2.81 -12.80 -19.00
N ASN A 269 -3.76 -12.31 -18.22
CA ASN A 269 -3.72 -12.39 -16.78
C ASN A 269 -4.27 -13.75 -16.34
N GLN A 270 -3.52 -14.51 -15.56
CA GLN A 270 -3.90 -15.85 -15.11
C GLN A 270 -4.67 -15.83 -13.78
N ILE A 271 -4.80 -14.68 -13.14
CA ILE A 271 -5.61 -14.46 -11.94
C ILE A 271 -6.66 -13.37 -12.19
N THR A 272 -7.50 -13.10 -11.19
CA THR A 272 -8.49 -12.02 -11.24
C THR A 272 -7.77 -10.67 -11.32
N ALA A 273 -8.41 -9.66 -11.92
CA ALA A 273 -7.86 -8.30 -11.96
C ALA A 273 -8.18 -7.51 -10.67
N PHE A 274 -9.21 -7.91 -9.93
CA PHE A 274 -9.75 -7.17 -8.79
C PHE A 274 -8.87 -7.30 -7.56
N ILE A 275 -8.93 -6.30 -6.67
CA ILE A 275 -8.43 -6.44 -5.29
C ILE A 275 -9.50 -7.20 -4.51
N ASP A 276 -9.56 -8.51 -4.72
CA ASP A 276 -10.59 -9.43 -4.19
C ASP A 276 -10.01 -10.56 -3.32
N GLY A 277 -8.76 -10.40 -2.91
CA GLY A 277 -8.09 -11.33 -2.01
C GLY A 277 -7.80 -12.68 -2.67
N SER A 278 -7.76 -12.77 -4.00
CA SER A 278 -7.41 -13.98 -4.75
C SER A 278 -6.05 -14.55 -4.34
N MET A 279 -5.10 -13.73 -3.87
CA MET A 279 -3.82 -14.22 -3.31
C MET A 279 -3.98 -14.98 -1.97
N ILE A 280 -5.12 -14.81 -1.30
CA ILE A 280 -5.52 -15.54 -0.07
C ILE A 280 -6.47 -16.70 -0.41
N TYR A 281 -7.44 -16.46 -1.28
CA TYR A 281 -8.58 -17.37 -1.52
C TYR A 281 -8.45 -18.22 -2.80
N GLY A 282 -7.52 -17.90 -3.68
CA GLY A 282 -7.32 -18.52 -4.99
C GLY A 282 -8.15 -17.84 -6.08
N SER A 283 -7.74 -18.06 -7.33
CA SER A 283 -8.47 -17.62 -8.54
C SER A 283 -9.25 -18.75 -9.23
N SER A 284 -9.43 -19.88 -8.55
CA SER A 284 -10.25 -20.99 -9.03
C SER A 284 -11.01 -21.67 -7.88
N GLU A 285 -12.22 -22.13 -8.15
CA GLU A 285 -13.05 -22.84 -7.17
C GLU A 285 -12.37 -24.09 -6.59
N GLU A 286 -11.51 -24.76 -7.37
CA GLU A 286 -10.76 -25.92 -6.91
C GLU A 286 -9.74 -25.55 -5.83
N LEU A 287 -8.91 -24.53 -6.08
CA LEU A 287 -7.93 -24.04 -5.11
C LEU A 287 -8.61 -23.43 -3.88
N ALA A 288 -9.68 -22.65 -4.07
CA ALA A 288 -10.46 -22.08 -2.97
C ALA A 288 -11.03 -23.18 -2.06
N ALA A 289 -11.57 -24.26 -2.65
CA ALA A 289 -12.01 -25.41 -1.89
C ALA A 289 -10.85 -26.13 -1.18
N GLU A 290 -9.67 -26.22 -1.80
CA GLU A 290 -8.49 -26.82 -1.18
C GLU A 290 -8.00 -26.03 0.02
N LEU A 291 -8.14 -24.71 0.04
CA LEU A 291 -7.72 -23.84 1.13
C LEU A 291 -8.69 -23.84 2.33
N ARG A 292 -9.92 -24.33 2.18
CA ARG A 292 -10.98 -24.27 3.20
C ARG A 292 -11.06 -25.51 4.09
N THR A 293 -11.40 -25.33 5.36
CA THR A 293 -11.71 -26.45 6.27
C THR A 293 -13.10 -27.04 6.02
N PHE A 294 -14.01 -26.23 5.45
CA PHE A 294 -15.46 -26.48 5.41
C PHE A 294 -16.08 -26.71 6.81
N ASP A 295 -15.47 -26.11 7.83
CA ASP A 295 -15.98 -26.06 9.19
C ASP A 295 -15.72 -24.69 9.81
N GLY A 296 -16.79 -24.05 10.30
CA GLY A 296 -16.74 -22.73 10.94
C GLY A 296 -16.42 -21.56 10.00
N GLY A 297 -16.48 -21.76 8.68
CA GLY A 297 -16.09 -20.76 7.69
C GLY A 297 -14.58 -20.52 7.63
N LEU A 298 -13.76 -21.45 8.11
CA LEU A 298 -12.32 -21.23 8.29
C LEU A 298 -11.48 -21.65 7.06
N LEU A 299 -10.34 -20.97 6.90
CA LEU A 299 -9.22 -21.42 6.08
C LEU A 299 -8.33 -22.38 6.87
N LYS A 300 -7.72 -23.33 6.16
CA LYS A 300 -6.75 -24.27 6.72
C LYS A 300 -5.49 -23.54 7.17
N THR A 301 -4.90 -24.02 8.25
CA THR A 301 -3.60 -23.60 8.75
C THR A 301 -2.75 -24.83 9.11
N SER A 302 -1.44 -24.63 9.22
CA SER A 302 -0.51 -25.60 9.79
C SER A 302 -0.12 -25.22 11.24
N ASP A 303 0.85 -25.93 11.83
CA ASP A 303 1.29 -25.68 13.20
C ASP A 303 1.76 -24.21 13.38
N GLY A 304 1.33 -23.58 14.47
CA GLY A 304 1.62 -22.16 14.72
C GLY A 304 0.74 -21.19 13.93
N ASP A 305 -0.40 -21.66 13.42
CA ASP A 305 -1.32 -20.88 12.58
C ASP A 305 -0.61 -20.24 11.37
N LEU A 306 0.35 -20.98 10.81
CA LEU A 306 0.99 -20.68 9.53
C LEU A 306 0.09 -21.18 8.38
N LEU A 307 0.44 -20.82 7.15
CA LEU A 307 -0.23 -21.32 5.95
C LEU A 307 -0.24 -22.87 5.91
N PRO A 308 -1.24 -23.51 5.26
CA PRO A 308 -1.22 -24.96 5.04
C PRO A 308 -0.08 -25.35 4.10
N TYR A 309 0.27 -26.63 4.00
CA TYR A 309 1.28 -27.11 3.02
C TYR A 309 0.64 -27.68 1.77
N GLY A 310 1.28 -27.43 0.63
CA GLY A 310 1.03 -28.14 -0.62
C GLY A 310 1.75 -29.49 -0.66
N ASP A 311 1.45 -30.27 -1.69
CA ASP A 311 2.08 -31.58 -1.95
C ASP A 311 3.58 -31.50 -2.28
N ASP A 312 4.07 -30.31 -2.61
CA ASP A 312 5.46 -30.01 -2.95
C ASP A 312 6.34 -29.68 -1.73
N GLY A 313 5.75 -29.56 -0.55
CA GLY A 313 6.43 -29.24 0.70
C GLY A 313 6.61 -27.75 0.97
N PHE A 314 6.02 -26.87 0.14
CA PHE A 314 5.92 -25.44 0.39
C PHE A 314 4.58 -25.07 1.01
N PHE A 315 4.45 -23.84 1.51
CA PHE A 315 3.16 -23.34 1.93
C PHE A 315 2.21 -23.21 0.74
N LEU A 316 0.94 -23.54 0.93
CA LEU A 316 -0.14 -23.39 -0.03
C LEU A 316 -0.94 -22.13 0.32
N ALA A 317 -1.16 -21.27 -0.66
CA ALA A 317 -1.95 -20.05 -0.58
C ALA A 317 -2.83 -19.90 -1.83
N GLY A 318 -3.59 -18.80 -1.90
CA GLY A 318 -4.38 -18.46 -3.09
C GLY A 318 -3.51 -18.12 -4.30
N ASP A 319 -2.36 -17.47 -4.07
CA ASP A 319 -1.33 -17.25 -5.09
C ASP A 319 -0.14 -18.19 -4.91
N ILE A 320 0.35 -18.67 -6.05
CA ILE A 320 1.44 -19.65 -6.18
C ILE A 320 2.83 -19.11 -5.80
N ARG A 321 3.01 -17.79 -5.72
CA ARG A 321 4.26 -17.14 -5.35
C ARG A 321 4.36 -16.83 -3.86
N ALA A 322 3.42 -17.28 -3.02
CA ALA A 322 3.40 -16.96 -1.59
C ALA A 322 4.68 -17.36 -0.82
N ASN A 323 5.51 -18.26 -1.37
CA ASN A 323 6.78 -18.71 -0.79
C ASN A 323 8.00 -18.00 -1.39
N GLU A 324 7.82 -17.00 -2.26
CA GLU A 324 8.91 -16.33 -2.96
C GLU A 324 9.96 -15.85 -1.96
N ASN A 325 9.55 -15.09 -0.95
CA ASN A 325 10.39 -14.72 0.19
C ASN A 325 9.62 -14.77 1.52
N VAL A 326 10.33 -14.96 2.63
CA VAL A 326 9.70 -15.14 3.96
C VAL A 326 8.93 -13.92 4.47
N ALA A 327 9.23 -12.71 3.98
CA ALA A 327 8.49 -11.51 4.37
C ALA A 327 7.10 -11.49 3.69
N LEU A 328 7.04 -11.82 2.40
CA LEU A 328 5.78 -12.02 1.68
C LEU A 328 4.95 -13.15 2.31
N THR A 329 5.57 -14.30 2.62
CA THR A 329 4.87 -15.42 3.29
C THR A 329 4.30 -15.01 4.65
N SER A 330 5.01 -14.15 5.38
CA SER A 330 4.51 -13.57 6.65
C SER A 330 3.27 -12.70 6.42
N MET A 331 3.24 -11.92 5.34
CA MET A 331 2.07 -11.14 4.94
C MET A 331 0.86 -12.04 4.58
N HIS A 332 1.05 -13.09 3.77
CA HIS A 332 -0.02 -14.07 3.51
C HIS A 332 -0.54 -14.70 4.81
N THR A 333 0.35 -15.01 5.76
CA THR A 333 -0.01 -15.64 7.03
C THR A 333 -0.92 -14.75 7.86
N ILE A 334 -0.63 -13.46 8.01
CA ILE A 334 -1.48 -12.57 8.83
C ILE A 334 -2.89 -12.40 8.24
N TRP A 335 -3.05 -12.47 6.92
CA TRP A 335 -4.35 -12.33 6.27
C TRP A 335 -5.20 -13.60 6.34
N VAL A 336 -4.58 -14.78 6.33
CA VAL A 336 -5.29 -16.04 6.67
C VAL A 336 -5.75 -16.02 8.12
N ARG A 337 -4.92 -15.49 9.03
CA ARG A 337 -5.30 -15.32 10.44
C ARG A 337 -6.44 -14.32 10.60
N GLU A 338 -6.43 -13.20 9.88
CA GLU A 338 -7.50 -12.19 9.96
C GLU A 338 -8.84 -12.76 9.48
N HIS A 339 -8.84 -13.51 8.36
CA HIS A 339 -10.02 -14.24 7.91
C HIS A 339 -10.56 -15.18 9.00
N ASN A 340 -9.70 -16.01 9.58
CA ASN A 340 -10.10 -16.99 10.59
C ASN A 340 -10.58 -16.31 11.89
N ARG A 341 -10.00 -15.17 12.27
CA ARG A 341 -10.44 -14.34 13.39
C ARG A 341 -11.87 -13.83 13.15
N ILE A 342 -12.09 -13.19 12.00
CA ILE A 342 -13.40 -12.64 11.61
C ILE A 342 -14.46 -13.75 11.52
N ALA A 343 -14.16 -14.86 10.85
CA ALA A 343 -15.08 -16.01 10.76
C ALA A 343 -15.45 -16.57 12.13
N SER A 344 -14.48 -16.67 13.05
CA SER A 344 -14.71 -17.14 14.43
C SER A 344 -15.58 -16.17 15.23
N GLU A 345 -15.38 -14.87 15.06
CA GLU A 345 -16.20 -13.83 15.70
C GLU A 345 -17.63 -13.88 15.15
N LEU A 346 -17.80 -13.90 13.83
CA LEU A 346 -19.10 -14.05 13.17
C LEU A 346 -19.84 -15.31 13.63
N ALA A 347 -19.14 -16.43 13.81
CA ALA A 347 -19.72 -17.69 14.29
C ALA A 347 -20.16 -17.62 15.75
N ALA A 348 -19.38 -16.94 16.60
CA ALA A 348 -19.74 -16.72 18.01
C ALA A 348 -20.97 -15.80 18.14
N GLU A 349 -21.07 -14.84 17.24
CA GLU A 349 -22.10 -13.81 17.16
C GLU A 349 -23.40 -14.30 16.54
N ASN A 350 -23.30 -15.15 15.52
CA ASN A 350 -24.42 -15.64 14.72
C ASN A 350 -24.37 -17.18 14.63
N PRO A 351 -24.73 -17.92 15.69
CA PRO A 351 -24.58 -19.38 15.75
C PRO A 351 -25.43 -20.17 14.74
N ASP A 352 -26.36 -19.50 14.06
CA ASP A 352 -27.24 -20.08 13.05
C ASP A 352 -26.65 -19.98 11.62
N LEU A 353 -25.58 -19.21 11.40
CA LEU A 353 -24.92 -19.13 10.09
C LEU A 353 -24.26 -20.47 9.76
N THR A 354 -24.35 -20.84 8.49
CA THR A 354 -23.68 -22.00 7.91
C THR A 354 -22.18 -21.72 7.69
N ASP A 355 -21.39 -22.78 7.50
CA ASP A 355 -19.98 -22.67 7.10
C ASP A 355 -19.78 -21.74 5.89
N GLU A 356 -20.62 -21.90 4.87
CA GLU A 356 -20.53 -21.09 3.64
C GLU A 356 -20.86 -19.62 3.91
N GLU A 357 -21.90 -19.34 4.70
CA GLU A 357 -22.25 -17.95 5.04
C GLU A 357 -21.16 -17.28 5.88
N LEU A 358 -20.51 -18.02 6.79
CA LEU A 358 -19.39 -17.52 7.58
C LEU A 358 -18.16 -17.24 6.71
N TYR A 359 -17.79 -18.17 5.84
CA TYR A 359 -16.66 -18.02 4.91
C TYR A 359 -16.86 -16.80 4.00
N GLN A 360 -18.04 -16.66 3.38
CA GLN A 360 -18.28 -15.57 2.43
C GLN A 360 -18.35 -14.20 3.12
N GLN A 361 -18.96 -14.10 4.31
CA GLN A 361 -18.98 -12.86 5.06
C GLN A 361 -17.57 -12.47 5.54
N ALA A 362 -16.78 -13.41 6.06
CA ALA A 362 -15.41 -13.16 6.46
C ALA A 362 -14.53 -12.76 5.26
N ARG A 363 -14.68 -13.45 4.12
CA ARG A 363 -14.00 -13.09 2.86
C ARG A 363 -14.35 -11.68 2.42
N GLN A 364 -15.63 -11.30 2.43
CA GLN A 364 -16.07 -9.97 2.00
C GLN A 364 -15.54 -8.84 2.90
N ILE A 365 -15.44 -9.06 4.21
CA ILE A 365 -14.85 -8.08 5.14
C ILE A 365 -13.34 -7.95 4.88
N VAL A 366 -12.62 -9.06 4.76
CA VAL A 366 -11.17 -9.05 4.45
C VAL A 366 -10.89 -8.34 3.12
N ILE A 367 -11.70 -8.59 2.09
CA ILE A 367 -11.61 -7.86 0.80
C ILE A 367 -11.76 -6.36 1.03
N GLY A 368 -12.74 -5.95 1.84
CA GLY A 368 -12.91 -4.54 2.18
C GLY A 368 -11.70 -3.94 2.90
N GLU A 369 -11.09 -4.66 3.84
CA GLU A 369 -9.88 -4.22 4.54
C GLU A 369 -8.68 -4.09 3.57
N LEU A 370 -8.49 -5.04 2.64
CA LEU A 370 -7.44 -4.98 1.61
C LEU A 370 -7.62 -3.75 0.70
N GLN A 371 -8.84 -3.50 0.25
CA GLN A 371 -9.20 -2.36 -0.59
C GLN A 371 -8.98 -1.03 0.15
N ALA A 372 -9.46 -0.92 1.39
CA ALA A 372 -9.31 0.26 2.23
C ALA A 372 -7.82 0.56 2.52
N ILE A 373 -7.02 -0.41 2.97
CA ILE A 373 -5.59 -0.20 3.24
C ILE A 373 -4.85 0.22 1.96
N THR A 374 -5.17 -0.39 0.81
CA THR A 374 -4.51 -0.05 -0.45
C THR A 374 -4.77 1.41 -0.85
N PHE A 375 -6.02 1.88 -0.77
CA PHE A 375 -6.39 3.23 -1.22
C PHE A 375 -6.20 4.33 -0.17
N ASN A 376 -6.29 3.99 1.12
CA ASN A 376 -6.21 4.97 2.21
C ASN A 376 -4.80 5.08 2.81
N GLU A 377 -3.97 4.04 2.71
CA GLU A 377 -2.61 4.04 3.26
C GLU A 377 -1.53 3.86 2.19
N PHE A 378 -1.59 2.83 1.35
CA PHE A 378 -0.49 2.49 0.42
C PHE A 378 -0.34 3.49 -0.73
N LEU A 379 -1.40 3.75 -1.51
CA LEU A 379 -1.32 4.71 -2.62
C LEU A 379 -0.99 6.14 -2.15
N PRO A 380 -1.55 6.65 -1.04
CA PRO A 380 -1.14 7.95 -0.50
C PRO A 380 0.29 7.97 0.03
N ALA A 381 0.82 6.84 0.54
CA ALA A 381 2.22 6.76 0.92
C ALA A 381 3.14 6.92 -0.30
N LEU A 382 2.76 6.38 -1.46
CA LEU A 382 3.51 6.46 -2.71
C LEU A 382 3.42 7.82 -3.42
N PHE A 383 2.21 8.38 -3.49
CA PHE A 383 1.92 9.56 -4.33
C PHE A 383 1.71 10.86 -3.55
N GLY A 384 1.54 10.76 -2.24
CA GLY A 384 0.99 11.86 -1.45
C GLY A 384 -0.52 11.97 -1.57
N ALA A 385 -1.10 12.91 -0.83
CA ALA A 385 -2.54 13.10 -0.78
C ALA A 385 -3.13 13.64 -2.09
N GLY A 386 -4.30 13.12 -2.49
CA GLY A 386 -5.14 13.71 -3.53
C GLY A 386 -4.77 13.39 -4.98
N VAL A 387 -3.80 12.50 -5.21
CA VAL A 387 -3.41 12.03 -6.55
C VAL A 387 -4.45 11.06 -7.12
N VAL A 388 -4.92 10.10 -6.32
CA VAL A 388 -6.07 9.25 -6.68
C VAL A 388 -7.36 10.04 -6.45
N SER A 389 -8.27 10.03 -7.42
CA SER A 389 -9.55 10.75 -7.33
C SER A 389 -10.44 10.22 -6.20
N GLU A 390 -11.45 10.99 -5.81
CA GLU A 390 -12.48 10.51 -4.87
C GLU A 390 -13.40 9.50 -5.57
N TYR A 391 -13.81 8.45 -4.85
CA TYR A 391 -14.73 7.46 -5.40
C TYR A 391 -16.11 8.08 -5.69
N MET A 392 -16.62 7.88 -6.90
CA MET A 392 -17.89 8.43 -7.36
C MET A 392 -19.00 7.38 -7.50
N GLY A 393 -18.73 6.14 -7.10
CA GLY A 393 -19.61 4.98 -7.30
C GLY A 393 -19.18 4.10 -8.47
N TYR A 394 -19.64 2.84 -8.45
CA TYR A 394 -19.38 1.85 -9.49
C TYR A 394 -19.87 2.33 -10.87
N ASP A 395 -19.01 2.24 -11.87
CA ASP A 395 -19.30 2.53 -13.27
C ASP A 395 -19.16 1.25 -14.13
N PRO A 396 -20.28 0.63 -14.58
CA PRO A 396 -20.23 -0.59 -15.39
C PRO A 396 -19.63 -0.40 -16.79
N THR A 397 -19.29 0.84 -17.18
CA THR A 397 -18.63 1.13 -18.46
C THR A 397 -17.11 1.17 -18.37
N VAL A 398 -16.55 1.11 -17.15
CA VAL A 398 -15.11 1.04 -16.90
C VAL A 398 -14.62 -0.39 -17.08
N ASP A 399 -13.46 -0.54 -17.74
CA ASP A 399 -12.75 -1.81 -17.88
C ASP A 399 -11.65 -1.95 -16.80
N PRO A 400 -11.81 -2.81 -15.78
CA PRO A 400 -10.85 -3.02 -14.71
C PRO A 400 -9.70 -3.94 -15.12
N SER A 401 -9.70 -4.50 -16.33
CA SER A 401 -8.66 -5.41 -16.80
C SER A 401 -7.26 -4.79 -16.66
N ILE A 402 -6.27 -5.58 -16.29
CA ILE A 402 -4.92 -5.07 -16.03
C ILE A 402 -4.25 -4.60 -17.32
N ALA A 403 -3.65 -3.42 -17.30
CA ALA A 403 -2.83 -2.91 -18.39
C ALA A 403 -1.47 -3.61 -18.45
N ASN A 404 -1.00 -3.90 -19.65
CA ASN A 404 0.28 -4.55 -19.88
C ASN A 404 1.45 -3.68 -19.39
N GLU A 405 1.37 -2.37 -19.62
CA GLU A 405 2.32 -1.36 -19.14
C GLU A 405 2.34 -1.29 -17.60
N PHE A 406 1.19 -1.52 -16.95
CA PHE A 406 1.11 -1.58 -15.49
C PHE A 406 1.86 -2.79 -14.93
N SER A 407 1.49 -4.01 -15.33
CA SER A 407 2.04 -5.25 -14.75
C SER A 407 3.46 -5.62 -15.22
N ASN A 408 3.87 -5.12 -16.39
CA ASN A 408 5.17 -5.47 -16.99
C ASN A 408 6.16 -4.31 -17.05
N ALA A 409 5.78 -3.13 -16.55
CA ALA A 409 6.72 -2.03 -16.30
C ALA A 409 6.39 -1.30 -14.99
N ALA A 410 5.34 -0.48 -14.95
CA ALA A 410 5.18 0.52 -13.89
C ALA A 410 5.10 -0.09 -12.48
N TYR A 411 4.26 -1.10 -12.26
CA TYR A 411 4.04 -1.69 -10.93
C TYR A 411 5.20 -2.58 -10.44
N ARG A 412 6.25 -2.75 -11.28
CA ARG A 412 7.51 -3.38 -10.90
C ARG A 412 8.50 -2.41 -10.25
N PHE A 413 8.09 -1.19 -9.94
CA PHE A 413 8.90 -0.23 -9.19
C PHE A 413 9.36 -0.82 -7.85
N GLY A 414 8.55 -1.70 -7.23
CA GLY A 414 8.87 -2.29 -5.94
C GLY A 414 10.21 -3.04 -5.94
N HIS A 415 10.66 -3.55 -7.09
CA HIS A 415 11.93 -4.27 -7.21
C HIS A 415 13.19 -3.44 -6.85
N THR A 416 13.13 -2.12 -6.96
CA THR A 416 14.26 -1.23 -6.63
C THR A 416 14.33 -0.98 -5.13
N MET A 417 13.19 -1.12 -4.43
CA MET A 417 13.02 -0.82 -3.01
C MET A 417 13.48 -1.95 -2.07
N LEU A 418 13.92 -3.09 -2.61
CA LEU A 418 14.27 -4.28 -1.82
C LEU A 418 15.55 -4.08 -1.01
N SER A 419 15.45 -4.27 0.30
CA SER A 419 16.60 -4.29 1.21
C SER A 419 17.45 -5.56 1.05
N SER A 420 18.78 -5.43 1.01
CA SER A 420 19.71 -6.58 1.01
C SER A 420 19.62 -7.46 2.28
N GLU A 421 19.14 -6.90 3.38
CA GLU A 421 18.96 -7.61 4.65
C GLU A 421 17.57 -7.31 5.22
N LEU A 422 16.83 -8.36 5.56
CA LEU A 422 15.57 -8.26 6.28
C LEU A 422 15.85 -8.28 7.78
N LEU A 423 15.46 -7.21 8.46
CA LEU A 423 15.62 -7.10 9.91
C LEU A 423 14.71 -8.10 10.64
N ARG A 424 15.23 -8.69 11.72
CA ARG A 424 14.44 -9.48 12.68
C ARG A 424 14.63 -8.92 14.07
N LEU A 425 13.57 -8.33 14.62
CA LEU A 425 13.65 -7.59 15.88
C LEU A 425 12.81 -8.22 17.00
N ASP A 426 13.37 -8.20 18.22
CA ASP A 426 12.68 -8.59 19.45
C ASP A 426 11.68 -7.52 19.92
N GLU A 427 10.97 -7.81 21.00
CA GLU A 427 9.99 -6.89 21.61
C GLU A 427 10.59 -5.56 22.14
N ASN A 428 11.92 -5.48 22.26
CA ASN A 428 12.64 -4.31 22.74
C ASN A 428 13.30 -3.52 21.58
N GLY A 429 13.10 -3.96 20.32
CA GLY A 429 13.72 -3.36 19.14
C GLY A 429 15.20 -3.72 18.95
N ASN A 430 15.71 -4.73 19.66
CA ASN A 430 17.05 -5.28 19.39
C ASN A 430 16.97 -6.36 18.33
N VAL A 431 18.09 -6.64 17.66
CA VAL A 431 18.22 -7.82 16.79
C VAL A 431 17.86 -9.07 17.60
N ALA A 432 16.91 -9.85 17.07
CA ALA A 432 16.42 -11.07 17.69
C ALA A 432 17.50 -12.16 17.77
N ASP A 433 17.28 -13.20 18.57
CA ASP A 433 18.28 -14.26 18.83
C ASP A 433 18.68 -15.02 17.55
N GLU A 434 17.76 -15.11 16.58
CA GLU A 434 17.97 -15.69 15.26
C GLU A 434 18.82 -14.81 14.31
N GLY A 435 19.09 -13.54 14.67
CA GLY A 435 19.84 -12.58 13.85
C GLY A 435 19.03 -12.04 12.67
N ASN A 436 19.53 -11.05 11.93
CA ASN A 436 18.89 -10.66 10.65
C ASN A 436 19.11 -11.70 9.55
N ILE A 437 18.37 -11.62 8.45
CA ILE A 437 18.50 -12.54 7.31
C ILE A 437 18.80 -11.77 6.02
N ALA A 438 19.87 -12.14 5.32
CA ALA A 438 20.15 -11.61 3.99
C ALA A 438 19.02 -12.02 3.02
N LEU A 439 18.60 -11.12 2.14
CA LEU A 439 17.50 -11.34 1.21
C LEU A 439 17.72 -12.59 0.34
N LEU A 440 18.95 -12.81 -0.13
CA LEU A 440 19.30 -14.03 -0.88
C LEU A 440 18.97 -15.34 -0.14
N ASN A 441 18.98 -15.35 1.20
CA ASN A 441 18.67 -16.51 2.04
C ASN A 441 17.19 -16.57 2.46
N ALA A 442 16.44 -15.50 2.21
CA ALA A 442 15.02 -15.38 2.49
C ALA A 442 14.15 -16.02 1.39
N PHE A 443 14.70 -16.24 0.19
CA PHE A 443 13.95 -16.81 -0.92
C PHE A 443 13.65 -18.30 -0.73
N PHE A 444 12.40 -18.71 -0.98
CA PHE A 444 11.94 -20.11 -0.95
C PHE A 444 12.36 -20.88 0.30
N ASN A 445 12.33 -20.22 1.47
CA ASN A 445 12.82 -20.78 2.72
C ASN A 445 11.73 -20.83 3.82
N PRO A 446 10.66 -21.63 3.64
CA PRO A 446 9.55 -21.71 4.60
C PRO A 446 10.00 -22.18 5.99
N SER A 447 11.12 -22.90 6.08
CA SER A 447 11.67 -23.40 7.34
C SER A 447 12.05 -22.31 8.33
N GLU A 448 12.36 -21.09 7.87
CA GLU A 448 12.63 -19.96 8.76
C GLU A 448 11.38 -19.57 9.56
N LEU A 449 10.20 -19.62 8.94
CA LEU A 449 8.94 -19.28 9.60
C LEU A 449 8.46 -20.40 10.53
N GLU A 450 8.71 -21.66 10.17
CA GLU A 450 8.41 -22.80 11.04
C GLU A 450 9.17 -22.72 12.38
N VAL A 451 10.42 -22.26 12.34
CA VAL A 451 11.30 -22.22 13.51
C VAL A 451 11.11 -20.93 14.31
N ASN A 452 11.05 -19.79 13.62
CA ASN A 452 11.13 -18.48 14.28
C ASN A 452 9.78 -17.71 14.29
N GLY A 453 8.77 -18.19 13.57
CA GLY A 453 7.51 -17.47 13.39
C GLY A 453 7.66 -16.23 12.50
N ILE A 454 6.67 -15.35 12.55
CA ILE A 454 6.57 -14.17 11.68
C ILE A 454 6.86 -12.84 12.41
N ASP A 455 6.79 -12.84 13.75
CA ASP A 455 6.69 -11.62 14.54
C ASP A 455 7.96 -10.76 14.52
N SER A 456 9.15 -11.39 14.53
CA SER A 456 10.41 -10.65 14.49
C SER A 456 10.64 -10.01 13.12
N LEU A 457 10.24 -10.68 12.05
CA LEU A 457 10.26 -10.15 10.67
C LEU A 457 9.28 -8.99 10.51
N LEU A 458 8.03 -9.12 10.97
CA LEU A 458 7.04 -8.05 10.88
C LEU A 458 7.47 -6.81 11.68
N ARG A 459 8.08 -7.00 12.87
CA ARG A 459 8.69 -5.88 13.62
C ARG A 459 9.83 -5.21 12.87
N GLY A 460 10.71 -6.01 12.27
CA GLY A 460 11.84 -5.49 11.49
C GLY A 460 11.39 -4.72 10.26
N ALA A 461 10.47 -5.30 9.48
CA ALA A 461 9.93 -4.68 8.28
C ALA A 461 9.18 -3.37 8.56
N ALA A 462 8.57 -3.23 9.74
CA ALA A 462 7.91 -2.00 10.14
C ALA A 462 8.88 -0.85 10.48
N VAL A 463 10.18 -1.09 10.62
CA VAL A 463 11.14 -0.03 11.01
C VAL A 463 12.31 0.11 10.05
N ASN A 464 12.63 -0.94 9.29
CA ASN A 464 13.67 -0.87 8.28
C ASN A 464 13.21 0.04 7.14
N LEU A 465 14.08 0.97 6.74
CA LEU A 465 13.84 1.78 5.55
C LEU A 465 14.06 0.92 4.32
N ALA A 466 13.12 1.01 3.38
CA ALA A 466 13.29 0.45 2.05
C ALA A 466 14.45 1.16 1.31
N GLN A 467 14.95 0.53 0.26
CA GLN A 467 15.80 1.24 -0.70
C GLN A 467 15.00 2.30 -1.46
N GLU A 468 15.69 3.20 -2.14
CA GLU A 468 15.06 4.23 -2.96
C GLU A 468 14.26 3.66 -4.15
N LEU A 469 13.26 4.42 -4.60
CA LEU A 469 12.60 4.19 -5.87
C LEU A 469 13.38 4.93 -6.97
N ASP A 470 14.35 4.25 -7.55
CA ASP A 470 15.23 4.76 -8.60
C ASP A 470 15.54 3.67 -9.65
N ASN A 471 16.62 3.80 -10.41
CA ASN A 471 17.02 2.75 -11.35
C ASN A 471 17.84 1.62 -10.70
N GLU A 472 18.28 1.75 -9.45
CA GLU A 472 19.27 0.89 -8.82
C GLU A 472 18.62 -0.33 -8.12
N LEU A 473 19.31 -1.47 -8.19
CA LEU A 473 18.89 -2.71 -7.54
C LEU A 473 20.04 -3.31 -6.74
N VAL A 474 19.71 -3.79 -5.54
CA VAL A 474 20.66 -4.54 -4.71
C VAL A 474 21.13 -5.81 -5.40
N ASP A 475 22.40 -6.17 -5.17
CA ASP A 475 23.04 -7.33 -5.81
C ASP A 475 22.28 -8.64 -5.54
N ASP A 476 21.62 -8.78 -4.38
CA ASP A 476 20.79 -9.94 -4.01
C ASP A 476 19.75 -10.32 -5.09
N VAL A 477 19.21 -9.33 -5.83
CA VAL A 477 18.23 -9.54 -6.90
C VAL A 477 18.77 -9.21 -8.30
N ARG A 478 19.81 -8.38 -8.40
CA ARG A 478 20.42 -8.03 -9.69
C ARG A 478 21.44 -9.05 -10.18
N ASN A 479 22.09 -9.77 -9.27
CA ASN A 479 23.10 -10.77 -9.62
C ASN A 479 22.82 -12.14 -9.00
N PHE A 480 22.12 -12.21 -7.87
CA PHE A 480 21.96 -13.45 -7.11
C PHE A 480 20.52 -13.94 -6.99
N LEU A 481 19.61 -13.44 -7.85
CA LEU A 481 18.20 -13.79 -7.76
C LEU A 481 18.04 -15.32 -7.85
N PHE A 482 17.57 -15.92 -6.75
CA PHE A 482 17.38 -17.36 -6.56
C PHE A 482 18.62 -18.25 -6.66
N GLY A 483 19.83 -17.68 -6.64
CA GLY A 483 21.06 -18.45 -6.56
C GLY A 483 22.28 -17.76 -7.15
N PRO A 484 23.46 -18.42 -7.11
CA PRO A 484 24.66 -17.87 -7.69
C PRO A 484 24.61 -17.79 -9.23
N PRO A 485 25.16 -16.72 -9.84
CA PRO A 485 25.34 -16.61 -11.29
C PRO A 485 25.98 -17.86 -11.92
N GLY A 486 25.49 -18.27 -13.09
CA GLY A 486 26.00 -19.45 -13.81
C GLY A 486 25.68 -20.80 -13.12
N ALA A 487 24.96 -20.78 -12.00
CA ALA A 487 24.55 -21.94 -11.22
C ALA A 487 23.06 -21.87 -10.81
N GLY A 488 22.26 -21.12 -11.58
CA GLY A 488 20.82 -20.96 -11.38
C GLY A 488 20.38 -19.55 -10.93
N GLY A 489 21.30 -18.62 -10.72
CA GLY A 489 20.99 -17.20 -10.42
C GLY A 489 20.53 -16.39 -11.63
N PHE A 490 19.76 -15.34 -11.39
CA PHE A 490 19.27 -14.38 -12.40
C PHE A 490 19.62 -12.93 -12.06
N ASP A 491 19.31 -12.06 -13.03
CA ASP A 491 19.27 -10.61 -12.88
C ASP A 491 17.83 -10.12 -13.07
N LEU A 492 17.21 -9.64 -11.99
CA LEU A 492 15.82 -9.16 -11.99
C LEU A 492 15.60 -7.95 -12.89
N ALA A 493 16.54 -7.00 -12.95
CA ALA A 493 16.43 -5.82 -13.82
C ALA A 493 16.45 -6.25 -15.29
N SER A 494 17.36 -7.16 -15.65
CA SER A 494 17.42 -7.72 -17.00
C SER A 494 16.15 -8.48 -17.37
N LEU A 495 15.57 -9.25 -16.43
CA LEU A 495 14.30 -9.95 -16.63
C LEU A 495 13.13 -8.97 -16.84
N ASN A 496 13.07 -7.85 -16.10
CA ASN A 496 12.04 -6.82 -16.28
C ASN A 496 12.09 -6.19 -17.67
N ILE A 497 13.28 -5.77 -18.10
CA ILE A 497 13.49 -5.20 -19.43
C ILE A 497 13.12 -6.20 -20.52
N GLN A 498 13.63 -7.44 -20.43
CA GLN A 498 13.38 -8.48 -21.42
C GLN A 498 11.89 -8.87 -21.48
N ARG A 499 11.20 -8.89 -20.33
CA ARG A 499 9.76 -9.17 -20.26
C ARG A 499 8.94 -8.05 -20.91
N GLY A 500 9.31 -6.79 -20.72
CA GLY A 500 8.70 -5.67 -21.44
C GLY A 500 8.83 -5.82 -22.96
N ARG A 501 10.01 -6.25 -23.44
CA ARG A 501 10.25 -6.54 -24.86
C ARG A 501 9.44 -7.72 -25.38
N ASP A 502 9.31 -8.80 -24.60
CA ASP A 502 8.47 -9.97 -24.90
C ASP A 502 6.98 -9.57 -25.04
N HIS A 503 6.52 -8.65 -24.19
CA HIS A 503 5.15 -8.16 -24.17
C HIS A 503 4.84 -7.11 -25.23
N GLY A 504 5.85 -6.71 -26.03
CA GLY A 504 5.70 -5.69 -27.05
C GLY A 504 5.30 -4.34 -26.45
N LEU A 505 5.85 -3.99 -25.27
CA LEU A 505 5.65 -2.66 -24.70
C LEU A 505 6.34 -1.63 -25.61
N ALA A 506 5.64 -0.53 -25.88
CA ALA A 506 6.21 0.60 -26.60
C ALA A 506 7.40 1.20 -25.83
N ASP A 507 8.25 1.95 -26.54
CA ASP A 507 9.28 2.74 -25.89
C ASP A 507 8.67 3.78 -24.92
N TYR A 508 9.50 4.28 -24.02
CA TYR A 508 9.14 5.27 -23.01
C TYR A 508 8.44 6.51 -23.61
N ASN A 509 8.96 7.08 -24.69
CA ASN A 509 8.44 8.31 -25.27
C ASN A 509 7.10 8.06 -26.00
N SER A 510 7.00 6.96 -26.74
CA SER A 510 5.74 6.53 -27.37
C SER A 510 4.66 6.25 -26.33
N THR A 511 5.02 5.64 -25.19
CA THR A 511 4.09 5.40 -24.08
C THR A 511 3.62 6.73 -23.46
N ARG A 512 4.55 7.67 -23.20
CA ARG A 512 4.20 9.03 -22.73
C ARG A 512 3.17 9.70 -23.63
N VAL A 513 3.40 9.67 -24.94
CA VAL A 513 2.47 10.25 -25.91
C VAL A 513 1.11 9.55 -25.90
N ALA A 514 1.08 8.22 -25.77
CA ALA A 514 -0.16 7.46 -25.70
C ALA A 514 -0.99 7.81 -24.44
N LEU A 515 -0.32 8.09 -23.32
CA LEU A 515 -0.92 8.58 -22.07
C LEU A 515 -1.34 10.06 -22.14
N GLY A 516 -1.04 10.76 -23.23
CA GLY A 516 -1.31 12.20 -23.39
C GLY A 516 -0.29 13.12 -22.72
N LEU A 517 0.84 12.58 -22.25
CA LEU A 517 1.97 13.33 -21.71
C LEU A 517 2.82 13.91 -22.85
N SER A 518 3.64 14.90 -22.52
CA SER A 518 4.60 15.45 -23.48
C SER A 518 5.77 14.48 -23.66
N ALA A 519 6.15 14.20 -24.92
CA ALA A 519 7.41 13.51 -25.21
C ALA A 519 8.59 14.35 -24.69
N VAL A 520 9.59 13.68 -24.13
CA VAL A 520 10.85 14.34 -23.75
C VAL A 520 11.70 14.59 -24.99
N GLU A 521 12.49 15.67 -25.00
CA GLU A 521 13.35 16.02 -26.14
C GLU A 521 14.83 15.71 -25.89
N SER A 522 15.21 15.51 -24.64
CA SER A 522 16.58 15.23 -24.19
C SER A 522 16.61 14.38 -22.92
N PHE A 523 17.74 13.71 -22.67
CA PHE A 523 17.90 12.87 -21.47
C PHE A 523 17.83 13.67 -20.15
N SER A 524 18.20 14.95 -20.18
CA SER A 524 18.06 15.85 -19.03
C SER A 524 16.62 16.30 -18.77
N ASP A 525 15.68 16.03 -19.68
CA ASP A 525 14.25 16.24 -19.42
C ASP A 525 13.65 15.04 -18.66
N ILE A 526 14.37 13.92 -18.56
CA ILE A 526 13.95 12.72 -17.81
C ILE A 526 14.42 12.84 -16.36
N SER A 527 15.73 13.06 -16.16
CA SER A 527 16.35 13.15 -14.83
C SER A 527 17.17 14.41 -14.68
N SER A 528 17.02 15.06 -13.52
CA SER A 528 17.88 16.15 -13.06
C SER A 528 19.27 15.67 -12.63
N ASP A 529 19.44 14.36 -12.37
CA ASP A 529 20.75 13.77 -12.14
C ASP A 529 21.53 13.66 -13.47
N PRO A 530 22.62 14.44 -13.65
CA PRO A 530 23.42 14.39 -14.86
C PRO A 530 24.11 13.03 -15.09
N GLU A 531 24.31 12.23 -14.05
CA GLU A 531 24.89 10.89 -14.18
C GLU A 531 23.87 9.90 -14.77
N VAL A 532 22.64 9.87 -14.25
CA VAL A 532 21.54 9.06 -14.80
C VAL A 532 21.28 9.45 -16.26
N ALA A 533 21.15 10.75 -16.56
CA ALA A 533 20.95 11.25 -17.92
C ALA A 533 22.09 10.81 -18.88
N ALA A 534 23.35 10.85 -18.41
CA ALA A 534 24.50 10.41 -19.21
C ALA A 534 24.55 8.89 -19.41
N LYS A 535 24.15 8.09 -18.41
CA LYS A 535 24.03 6.63 -18.50
C LYS A 535 22.97 6.26 -19.56
N LEU A 536 21.81 6.92 -19.53
CA LEU A 536 20.75 6.73 -20.53
C LEU A 536 21.22 7.10 -21.95
N GLU A 537 21.90 8.25 -22.11
CA GLU A 537 22.45 8.68 -23.41
C GLU A 537 23.45 7.65 -23.95
N ALA A 538 24.33 7.13 -23.08
CA ALA A 538 25.33 6.13 -23.46
C ALA A 538 24.70 4.80 -23.90
N LEU A 539 23.61 4.39 -23.25
CA LEU A 539 22.91 3.14 -23.54
C LEU A 539 22.04 3.21 -24.81
N TYR A 540 21.20 4.25 -24.91
CA TYR A 540 20.13 4.30 -25.91
C TYR A 540 20.44 5.23 -27.09
N GLY A 541 21.31 6.23 -26.91
CA GLY A 541 21.68 7.22 -27.93
C GLY A 541 20.58 8.20 -28.35
N THR A 542 19.30 7.84 -28.19
CA THR A 542 18.11 8.68 -28.39
C THR A 542 17.07 8.38 -27.32
N VAL A 543 16.26 9.39 -26.96
CA VAL A 543 15.17 9.26 -25.97
C VAL A 543 14.01 8.40 -26.49
N ASP A 544 13.87 8.27 -27.81
CA ASP A 544 12.81 7.49 -28.49
C ASP A 544 13.09 5.98 -28.54
N ASN A 545 14.07 5.47 -27.78
CA ASN A 545 14.39 4.03 -27.77
C ASN A 545 14.53 3.45 -26.36
N ILE A 546 14.18 4.21 -25.33
CA ILE A 546 14.33 3.78 -23.93
C ILE A 546 13.24 2.75 -23.60
N ASP A 547 13.62 1.62 -22.99
CA ASP A 547 12.65 0.64 -22.48
C ASP A 547 11.79 1.30 -21.38
N LEU A 548 10.46 1.12 -21.43
CA LEU A 548 9.51 1.81 -20.54
C LEU A 548 9.87 1.67 -19.05
N TRP A 549 10.30 0.46 -18.62
CA TRP A 549 10.68 0.22 -17.23
C TRP A 549 11.87 1.09 -16.79
N VAL A 550 12.87 1.25 -17.67
CA VAL A 550 14.08 2.02 -17.40
C VAL A 550 13.78 3.52 -17.41
N GLY A 551 13.03 3.98 -18.42
CA GLY A 551 12.68 5.39 -18.57
C GLY A 551 11.79 5.90 -17.44
N GLY A 552 10.77 5.13 -17.04
CA GLY A 552 9.86 5.54 -15.96
C GLY A 552 10.51 5.55 -14.58
N LEU A 553 11.47 4.67 -14.30
CA LEU A 553 12.27 4.70 -13.07
C LEU A 553 13.31 5.83 -13.04
N ALA A 554 13.72 6.32 -14.21
CA ALA A 554 14.71 7.39 -14.31
C ALA A 554 14.11 8.80 -14.14
N GLU A 555 12.78 8.91 -14.15
CA GLU A 555 12.10 10.20 -13.99
C GLU A 555 12.35 10.80 -12.60
N ASP A 556 12.61 12.11 -12.55
CA ASP A 556 12.56 12.84 -11.29
C ASP A 556 11.21 12.63 -10.60
N HIS A 557 11.23 12.41 -9.28
CA HIS A 557 10.00 12.24 -8.52
C HIS A 557 9.14 13.51 -8.57
N LEU A 558 7.83 13.31 -8.73
CA LEU A 558 6.87 14.39 -8.57
C LEU A 558 6.90 14.92 -7.14
N PRO A 559 6.68 16.22 -6.92
CA PRO A 559 6.57 16.80 -5.58
C PRO A 559 5.61 16.00 -4.69
N GLY A 560 6.06 15.62 -3.50
CA GLY A 560 5.23 14.85 -2.55
C GLY A 560 4.96 13.41 -2.96
N SER A 561 5.66 12.86 -3.96
CA SER A 561 5.59 11.47 -4.39
C SER A 561 6.99 10.83 -4.41
N SER A 562 7.06 9.50 -4.39
CA SER A 562 8.28 8.75 -4.72
C SER A 562 8.34 8.34 -6.19
N MET A 563 7.60 9.01 -7.09
CA MET A 563 7.43 8.53 -8.47
C MET A 563 7.36 9.66 -9.49
N GLY A 564 7.91 9.40 -10.67
CA GLY A 564 7.79 10.28 -11.83
C GLY A 564 6.40 10.29 -12.49
N GLU A 565 6.24 11.22 -13.44
CA GLU A 565 4.98 11.50 -14.15
C GLU A 565 4.41 10.29 -14.91
N THR A 566 5.23 9.54 -15.64
CA THR A 566 4.78 8.44 -16.50
C THR A 566 4.22 7.29 -15.69
N PHE A 567 4.96 6.81 -14.69
CA PHE A 567 4.48 5.71 -13.85
C PHE A 567 3.32 6.15 -12.95
N THR A 568 3.31 7.41 -12.49
CA THR A 568 2.14 7.95 -11.79
C THR A 568 0.90 7.86 -12.67
N ALA A 569 0.97 8.28 -13.93
CA ALA A 569 -0.16 8.20 -14.86
C ALA A 569 -0.64 6.75 -15.07
N ILE A 570 0.28 5.79 -15.24
CA ILE A 570 -0.07 4.37 -15.46
C ILE A 570 -0.72 3.75 -14.21
N ILE A 571 -0.12 3.97 -13.03
CA ILE A 571 -0.57 3.34 -11.79
C ILE A 571 -1.87 3.95 -11.31
N VAL A 572 -2.02 5.28 -11.37
CA VAL A 572 -3.28 5.95 -11.01
C VAL A 572 -4.41 5.51 -11.93
N ASP A 573 -4.20 5.48 -13.25
CA ASP A 573 -5.19 4.95 -14.21
C ASP A 573 -5.62 3.52 -13.83
N GLN A 574 -4.66 2.64 -13.57
CA GLN A 574 -4.99 1.24 -13.24
C GLN A 574 -5.79 1.14 -11.95
N PHE A 575 -5.35 1.75 -10.85
CA PHE A 575 -6.05 1.64 -9.58
C PHE A 575 -7.43 2.31 -9.63
N GLU A 576 -7.59 3.43 -10.32
CA GLU A 576 -8.92 4.03 -10.52
C GLU A 576 -9.84 3.11 -11.31
N ARG A 577 -9.36 2.44 -12.37
CA ARG A 577 -10.16 1.45 -13.10
C ARG A 577 -10.51 0.23 -12.26
N LEU A 578 -9.58 -0.25 -11.42
CA LEU A 578 -9.85 -1.34 -10.47
C LEU A 578 -10.94 -0.97 -9.48
N ARG A 579 -10.93 0.25 -8.96
CA ARG A 579 -11.94 0.74 -8.01
C ARG A 579 -13.29 0.99 -8.67
N ASP A 580 -13.29 1.76 -9.75
CA ASP A 580 -14.51 2.27 -10.38
C ASP A 580 -15.21 1.17 -11.20
N GLY A 581 -14.44 0.21 -11.73
CA GLY A 581 -14.93 -0.95 -12.47
C GLY A 581 -15.27 -2.18 -11.62
N ASP A 582 -15.08 -2.14 -10.30
CA ASP A 582 -15.42 -3.23 -9.38
C ASP A 582 -16.80 -3.03 -8.74
N ARG A 583 -17.74 -3.91 -9.09
CA ARG A 583 -19.09 -3.92 -8.49
C ARG A 583 -19.06 -4.31 -7.01
N PHE A 584 -18.04 -5.02 -6.57
CA PHE A 584 -17.83 -5.46 -5.19
C PHE A 584 -16.87 -4.56 -4.40
N TRP A 585 -16.56 -3.36 -4.92
CA TRP A 585 -15.84 -2.34 -4.17
C TRP A 585 -16.50 -2.10 -2.80
N TYR A 586 -15.69 -2.02 -1.74
CA TYR A 586 -16.19 -2.09 -0.36
C TYR A 586 -17.14 -0.95 0.00
N GLU A 587 -16.97 0.25 -0.56
CA GLU A 587 -17.90 1.38 -0.34
C GLU A 587 -19.25 1.18 -1.07
N ASN A 588 -19.32 0.26 -2.03
CA ASN A 588 -20.56 -0.15 -2.69
C ASN A 588 -21.24 -1.33 -1.97
N VAL A 589 -20.47 -2.13 -1.24
CA VAL A 589 -20.94 -3.31 -0.49
C VAL A 589 -21.38 -2.96 0.93
N PHE A 590 -20.60 -2.15 1.63
CA PHE A 590 -20.81 -1.81 3.03
C PHE A 590 -21.37 -0.40 3.21
N SER A 591 -22.08 -0.19 4.32
CA SER A 591 -22.55 1.14 4.72
C SER A 591 -22.58 1.28 6.25
N GLY A 592 -22.80 2.49 6.75
CA GLY A 592 -22.98 2.72 8.18
C GLY A 592 -21.73 2.43 9.01
N GLU A 593 -21.90 1.67 10.09
CA GLU A 593 -20.83 1.36 11.05
C GLU A 593 -19.78 0.40 10.45
N ALA A 594 -20.21 -0.62 9.71
CA ALA A 594 -19.31 -1.56 9.05
C ALA A 594 -18.38 -0.87 8.05
N LEU A 595 -18.93 0.02 7.20
CA LEU A 595 -18.13 0.81 6.28
C LEU A 595 -17.09 1.66 7.02
N LYS A 596 -17.52 2.39 8.07
CA LYS A 596 -16.63 3.24 8.86
C LYS A 596 -15.51 2.45 9.54
N GLU A 597 -15.79 1.21 9.93
CA GLU A 597 -14.83 0.34 10.59
C GLU A 597 -13.80 -0.24 9.63
N ILE A 598 -14.24 -0.68 8.44
CA ILE A 598 -13.35 -1.11 7.35
C ILE A 598 -12.47 0.07 6.90
N ASP A 599 -13.09 1.22 6.61
CA ASP A 599 -12.40 2.45 6.17
C ASP A 599 -11.34 2.93 7.19
N GLY A 600 -11.59 2.72 8.49
CA GLY A 600 -10.69 3.11 9.57
C GLY A 600 -9.67 2.05 10.00
N THR A 601 -9.68 0.86 9.39
CA THR A 601 -8.73 -0.22 9.68
C THR A 601 -7.41 0.02 8.95
N THR A 602 -6.30 -0.02 9.68
CA THR A 602 -4.96 0.11 9.10
C THR A 602 -4.23 -1.22 9.04
N LEU A 603 -3.18 -1.31 8.22
CA LEU A 603 -2.30 -2.48 8.21
C LEU A 603 -1.65 -2.73 9.59
N ALA A 604 -1.39 -1.66 10.35
CA ALA A 604 -0.93 -1.77 11.73
C ALA A 604 -1.93 -2.54 12.61
N ASP A 605 -3.22 -2.26 12.46
CA ASP A 605 -4.28 -2.94 13.21
C ASP A 605 -4.32 -4.42 12.86
N VAL A 606 -4.26 -4.77 11.57
CA VAL A 606 -4.27 -6.17 11.10
C VAL A 606 -3.07 -6.94 11.63
N ILE A 607 -1.87 -6.35 11.60
CA ILE A 607 -0.67 -6.98 12.18
C ILE A 607 -0.84 -7.20 13.69
N GLU A 608 -1.27 -6.19 14.44
CA GLU A 608 -1.43 -6.29 15.91
C GLU A 608 -2.57 -7.23 16.34
N ARG A 609 -3.60 -7.43 15.51
CA ARG A 609 -4.68 -8.40 15.75
C ARG A 609 -4.21 -9.85 15.55
N ASN A 610 -3.21 -10.08 14.68
CA ASN A 610 -2.85 -11.41 14.17
C ASN A 610 -1.41 -11.86 14.49
N SER A 611 -0.72 -11.16 15.40
CA SER A 611 0.63 -11.48 15.87
C SER A 611 0.85 -11.01 17.32
N ASP A 612 2.00 -11.33 17.94
CA ASP A 612 2.39 -10.72 19.22
C ASP A 612 3.10 -9.36 19.05
N VAL A 613 3.15 -8.82 17.82
CA VAL A 613 3.67 -7.49 17.56
C VAL A 613 2.73 -6.44 18.15
N SER A 614 3.30 -5.40 18.76
CA SER A 614 2.53 -4.28 19.32
C SER A 614 3.35 -3.00 19.38
N GLY A 615 2.66 -1.86 19.39
CA GLY A 615 3.30 -0.55 19.45
C GLY A 615 3.84 -0.10 18.10
N LEU A 616 3.25 -0.60 17.00
CA LEU A 616 3.56 -0.11 15.66
C LEU A 616 3.20 1.37 15.52
N GLN A 617 3.76 2.06 14.54
CA GLN A 617 3.32 3.38 14.12
C GLN A 617 1.88 3.34 13.58
N GLU A 618 1.23 4.50 13.40
CA GLU A 618 -0.17 4.53 12.91
C GLU A 618 -0.29 4.06 11.46
N ASN A 619 0.59 4.56 10.58
CA ASN A 619 0.74 4.09 9.22
C ASN A 619 2.11 3.42 9.09
N VAL A 620 2.10 2.11 8.92
CA VAL A 620 3.31 1.27 8.93
C VAL A 620 4.17 1.39 7.68
N PHE A 621 3.66 2.03 6.63
CA PHE A 621 4.44 2.33 5.43
C PHE A 621 5.49 3.43 5.65
N PHE A 622 5.36 4.25 6.70
CA PHE A 622 6.37 5.23 7.08
C PHE A 622 7.14 4.77 8.32
N ALA A 623 8.43 5.09 8.37
CA ALA A 623 9.25 4.74 9.52
C ALA A 623 8.79 5.44 10.81
N PRO A 624 9.02 4.86 12.01
CA PRO A 624 8.69 5.51 13.29
C PRO A 624 9.35 6.87 13.52
N ALA A 625 10.43 7.17 12.77
CA ALA A 625 11.10 8.47 12.80
C ALA A 625 10.30 9.60 12.11
N VAL A 626 9.21 9.26 11.42
CA VAL A 626 8.32 10.22 10.76
C VAL A 626 7.14 10.54 11.67
N LEU A 627 7.06 11.80 12.13
CA LEU A 627 5.84 12.31 12.75
C LEU A 627 4.86 12.70 11.64
N ARG A 628 3.89 11.84 11.33
CA ARG A 628 2.83 12.13 10.35
C ARG A 628 1.57 12.61 11.05
N ILE A 629 0.95 13.68 10.55
CA ILE A 629 -0.32 14.21 11.06
C ILE A 629 -1.23 14.58 9.91
N ASP A 630 -2.42 13.98 9.87
CA ASP A 630 -3.51 14.43 8.99
C ASP A 630 -4.32 15.54 9.67
N LEU A 631 -4.27 16.75 9.12
CA LEU A 631 -4.98 17.90 9.65
C LEU A 631 -6.51 17.79 9.51
N ALA A 632 -7.00 17.04 8.52
CA ALA A 632 -8.44 16.82 8.33
C ALA A 632 -9.02 15.96 9.46
N GLU A 633 -8.30 14.91 9.88
CA GLU A 633 -8.68 14.03 11.00
C GLU A 633 -8.68 14.75 12.34
N THR A 634 -7.76 15.70 12.52
CA THR A 634 -7.70 16.53 13.74
C THR A 634 -8.71 17.68 13.75
N HIS A 635 -9.45 17.87 12.65
CA HIS A 635 -10.42 18.95 12.45
C HIS A 635 -9.84 20.36 12.67
N THR A 636 -8.56 20.53 12.34
CA THR A 636 -7.85 21.81 12.42
C THR A 636 -7.35 22.25 11.05
N ASN A 637 -7.09 23.54 10.93
CA ASN A 637 -6.55 24.14 9.72
C ASN A 637 -5.60 25.31 10.02
N ASP A 638 -5.21 25.48 11.28
CA ASP A 638 -4.34 26.56 11.74
C ASP A 638 -3.43 26.01 12.83
N VAL A 639 -2.18 25.73 12.48
CA VAL A 639 -1.22 25.02 13.34
C VAL A 639 0.10 25.74 13.45
N THR A 640 0.76 25.57 14.60
CA THR A 640 2.14 25.99 14.84
C THR A 640 3.00 24.78 15.13
N ILE A 641 4.11 24.66 14.39
CA ILE A 641 5.19 23.70 14.61
C ILE A 641 6.29 24.40 15.42
N ARG A 642 6.71 23.79 16.53
CA ARG A 642 7.74 24.35 17.41
C ARG A 642 8.50 23.27 18.18
N GLU A 643 9.70 23.61 18.64
CA GLU A 643 10.38 22.87 19.70
C GLU A 643 9.83 23.30 21.06
N LYS A 644 9.64 22.33 21.96
CA LYS A 644 9.38 22.60 23.37
C LYS A 644 9.80 21.45 24.28
N ASN A 645 10.77 21.72 25.15
CA ASN A 645 11.28 20.78 26.15
C ASN A 645 11.89 19.50 25.54
N GLY A 646 12.58 19.62 24.41
CA GLY A 646 13.20 18.50 23.68
C GLY A 646 12.23 17.71 22.81
N ASN A 647 11.01 18.22 22.60
CA ASN A 647 10.02 17.61 21.70
C ASN A 647 9.68 18.56 20.56
N LEU A 648 9.48 17.98 19.37
CA LEU A 648 8.72 18.62 18.31
C LEU A 648 7.24 18.59 18.69
N GLU A 649 6.57 19.74 18.72
CA GLU A 649 5.13 19.85 18.97
C GLU A 649 4.44 20.49 17.75
N VAL A 650 3.31 19.91 17.34
CA VAL A 650 2.34 20.54 16.44
C VAL A 650 1.13 20.95 17.26
N VAL A 651 0.81 22.24 17.23
CA VAL A 651 -0.18 22.87 18.11
C VAL A 651 -1.28 23.51 17.29
N ASP A 652 -2.52 23.13 17.56
CA ASP A 652 -3.68 23.84 17.02
C ASP A 652 -3.76 25.24 17.66
N ASN A 653 -3.66 26.29 16.84
CA ASN A 653 -3.64 27.68 17.28
C ASN A 653 -4.98 28.16 17.84
N ARG A 654 -6.09 27.50 17.46
CA ARG A 654 -7.45 27.85 17.89
C ARG A 654 -7.78 27.26 19.25
N THR A 655 -7.40 26.00 19.48
CA THR A 655 -7.68 25.29 20.74
C THR A 655 -6.53 25.35 21.73
N HIS A 656 -5.32 25.69 21.27
CA HIS A 656 -4.06 25.57 22.00
C HIS A 656 -3.72 24.14 22.43
N HIS A 657 -4.33 23.15 21.79
CA HIS A 657 -4.04 21.74 22.04
C HIS A 657 -2.84 21.28 21.21
N VAL A 658 -2.01 20.42 21.80
CA VAL A 658 -0.93 19.74 21.06
C VAL A 658 -1.59 18.57 20.33
N ILE A 659 -1.63 18.62 19.01
CA ILE A 659 -2.25 17.59 18.17
C ILE A 659 -1.25 16.52 17.74
N GLY A 660 0.05 16.80 17.81
CA GLY A 660 1.12 15.81 17.64
C GLY A 660 2.36 16.22 18.41
N SER A 661 3.08 15.24 18.95
CA SER A 661 4.35 15.47 19.65
C SER A 661 5.26 14.26 19.61
N GLN A 662 6.54 14.49 19.32
CA GLN A 662 7.58 13.46 19.32
C GLN A 662 8.89 14.02 19.86
N SER A 663 9.70 13.16 20.47
CA SER A 663 11.03 13.54 20.96
C SER A 663 11.92 13.94 19.78
N LEU A 664 12.70 15.03 19.93
CA LEU A 664 13.73 15.41 18.96
C LEU A 664 14.85 14.37 18.84
N GLU A 665 14.99 13.47 19.82
CA GLU A 665 15.95 12.36 19.75
C GLU A 665 15.48 11.23 18.82
N SER A 666 14.20 11.20 18.43
CA SER A 666 13.60 10.08 17.70
C SER A 666 12.76 10.51 16.50
N VAL A 667 12.71 11.81 16.17
CA VAL A 667 12.04 12.32 14.98
C VAL A 667 13.10 12.78 14.00
N GLU A 668 12.97 12.36 12.75
CA GLU A 668 13.82 12.84 11.67
C GLU A 668 13.02 13.71 10.70
N ARG A 669 11.72 13.42 10.52
CA ARG A 669 10.85 14.14 9.60
C ARG A 669 9.48 14.41 10.19
N LEU A 670 8.88 15.54 9.82
CA LEU A 670 7.48 15.87 10.05
C LEU A 670 6.74 15.89 8.72
N MET A 671 5.61 15.19 8.63
CA MET A 671 4.72 15.25 7.47
C MET A 671 3.35 15.75 7.93
N LEU A 672 2.92 16.88 7.38
CA LEU A 672 1.57 17.42 7.57
C LEU A 672 0.78 17.22 6.29
N THR A 673 -0.25 16.40 6.35
CA THR A 673 -1.14 16.14 5.21
C THR A 673 -2.52 16.73 5.45
N SER A 674 -3.25 17.09 4.40
CA SER A 674 -4.66 17.41 4.51
C SER A 674 -5.43 16.95 3.28
N SER A 675 -6.42 16.08 3.50
CA SER A 675 -7.41 15.72 2.48
C SER A 675 -8.59 16.70 2.43
N GLY A 676 -8.63 17.70 3.32
CA GLY A 676 -9.75 18.62 3.47
C GLY A 676 -9.74 19.80 2.49
N ASN A 677 -10.92 20.38 2.26
CA ASN A 677 -11.10 21.58 1.43
C ASN A 677 -10.85 22.91 2.20
N GLY A 678 -10.42 22.83 3.46
CA GLY A 678 -10.16 24.02 4.28
C GLY A 678 -8.80 24.61 3.97
N SER A 679 -8.70 25.96 3.95
CA SER A 679 -7.41 26.64 3.86
C SER A 679 -6.57 26.36 5.10
N GLN A 680 -5.37 25.85 4.89
CA GLN A 680 -4.37 25.50 5.86
C GLN A 680 -3.47 26.71 6.16
N HIS A 681 -3.23 26.94 7.44
CA HIS A 681 -2.30 27.95 7.91
C HIS A 681 -1.27 27.26 8.80
N ILE A 682 -0.07 27.06 8.28
CA ILE A 682 0.99 26.32 8.95
C ILE A 682 2.08 27.30 9.34
N THR A 683 2.39 27.41 10.63
CA THR A 683 3.43 28.31 11.13
C THR A 683 4.62 27.51 11.65
N LEU A 684 5.79 27.72 11.07
CA LEU A 684 7.05 27.14 11.54
C LEU A 684 7.78 28.14 12.44
N VAL A 685 8.22 27.70 13.63
CA VAL A 685 8.87 28.57 14.62
C VAL A 685 10.17 27.96 15.13
N GLY A 686 11.29 28.51 14.67
CA GLY A 686 12.61 28.29 15.27
C GLY A 686 13.10 26.84 15.25
N ILE A 687 12.64 26.03 14.28
CA ILE A 687 13.15 24.68 14.03
C ILE A 687 14.37 24.79 13.11
N THR A 688 15.41 24.02 13.42
CA THR A 688 16.64 23.94 12.63
C THR A 688 16.80 22.57 11.96
N SER A 689 17.64 22.48 10.92
CA SER A 689 17.99 21.21 10.29
C SER A 689 18.71 20.24 11.23
N ALA A 690 19.35 20.73 12.31
CA ALA A 690 19.92 19.86 13.33
C ALA A 690 18.86 19.20 14.22
N GLU A 691 17.67 19.80 14.33
CA GLU A 691 16.55 19.29 15.13
C GLU A 691 15.59 18.45 14.30
N LEU A 692 15.50 18.70 12.99
CA LEU A 692 14.66 17.97 12.05
C LEU A 692 15.44 17.69 10.76
N PRO A 693 16.37 16.72 10.78
CA PRO A 693 17.32 16.49 9.69
C PRO A 693 16.68 16.07 8.37
N GLY A 694 15.58 15.32 8.44
CA GLY A 694 14.77 14.93 7.28
C GLY A 694 13.76 15.99 6.85
N GLY A 695 13.70 17.15 7.51
CA GLY A 695 12.88 18.28 7.08
C GLY A 695 11.38 18.16 7.37
N LEU A 696 10.62 19.06 6.75
CA LEU A 696 9.16 19.16 6.84
C LEU A 696 8.55 18.94 5.46
N VAL A 697 7.55 18.07 5.38
CA VAL A 697 6.69 17.92 4.20
C VAL A 697 5.31 18.46 4.51
N VAL A 698 4.76 19.29 3.62
CA VAL A 698 3.39 19.81 3.69
C VAL A 698 2.63 19.44 2.43
N GLU A 699 1.67 18.53 2.55
CA GLU A 699 0.75 18.17 1.47
C GLU A 699 -0.59 18.85 1.75
N ALA A 700 -0.77 20.05 1.19
CA ALA A 700 -2.00 20.80 1.34
C ALA A 700 -3.10 20.23 0.45
N GLY A 701 -4.32 20.18 0.99
CA GLY A 701 -5.49 19.70 0.26
C GLY A 701 -5.96 20.68 -0.82
N LYS A 702 -7.19 20.49 -1.30
CA LYS A 702 -7.82 21.36 -2.32
C LYS A 702 -8.31 22.70 -1.73
N GLY A 703 -7.66 23.18 -0.67
CA GLY A 703 -7.92 24.47 -0.05
C GLY A 703 -7.70 25.61 -1.04
N ARG A 704 -8.04 26.83 -0.60
CA ARG A 704 -7.63 28.04 -1.32
C ARG A 704 -6.82 28.89 -0.38
N ALA A 705 -5.67 29.36 -0.81
CA ALA A 705 -4.76 30.19 -0.01
C ALA A 705 -4.21 29.45 1.23
N ASP A 706 -3.93 28.17 1.07
CA ASP A 706 -3.04 27.40 1.92
C ASP A 706 -1.71 28.16 2.05
N THR A 707 -1.32 28.43 3.28
CA THR A 707 -0.23 29.34 3.61
C THR A 707 0.75 28.70 4.57
N LEU A 708 2.01 28.62 4.15
CA LEU A 708 3.14 28.32 5.04
C LEU A 708 3.76 29.63 5.53
N ILE A 709 3.86 29.78 6.85
CA ILE A 709 4.43 30.95 7.53
C ILE A 709 5.76 30.51 8.14
N ILE A 710 6.85 31.04 7.60
CA ILE A 710 8.21 30.80 8.09
C ILE A 710 8.59 31.98 8.97
N ASN A 711 8.70 31.75 10.28
CA ASN A 711 9.24 32.75 11.18
C ASN A 711 10.76 32.57 11.27
N GLY A 712 11.50 33.61 10.90
CA GLY A 712 12.95 33.66 11.02
C GLY A 712 13.41 33.54 12.47
N THR A 713 14.70 33.25 12.63
CA THR A 713 15.38 33.11 13.92
C THR A 713 15.98 34.45 14.35
N ASP A 714 16.48 34.56 15.58
CA ASP A 714 17.26 35.74 16.02
C ASP A 714 18.66 35.81 15.33
N GLN A 715 18.96 34.91 14.40
CA GLN A 715 20.20 34.85 13.62
C GLN A 715 19.91 35.19 12.15
N SER A 716 20.97 35.49 11.39
CA SER A 716 20.83 35.67 9.94
C SER A 716 20.42 34.36 9.29
N ASP A 717 19.26 34.36 8.64
CA ASP A 717 18.75 33.21 7.91
C ASP A 717 19.09 33.33 6.41
N THR A 718 19.30 32.17 5.77
CA THR A 718 19.36 32.07 4.31
C THR A 718 18.14 31.29 3.86
N ILE A 719 17.28 31.92 3.06
CA ILE A 719 16.03 31.32 2.61
C ILE A 719 16.04 31.25 1.09
N PHE A 720 15.87 30.04 0.56
CA PHE A 720 15.64 29.80 -0.85
C PHE A 720 14.23 29.25 -1.04
N VAL A 721 13.48 29.73 -2.03
CA VAL A 721 12.12 29.25 -2.32
C VAL A 721 11.96 29.01 -3.82
N ASN A 722 11.39 27.88 -4.19
CA ASN A 722 10.85 27.60 -5.53
C ASN A 722 9.37 27.15 -5.40
N ASP A 723 8.81 26.54 -6.46
CA ASP A 723 7.40 26.18 -6.53
C ASP A 723 6.96 25.00 -5.64
N HIS A 724 7.89 24.18 -5.17
CA HIS A 724 7.58 22.95 -4.43
C HIS A 724 8.47 22.75 -3.20
N PHE A 725 9.43 23.64 -3.01
CA PHE A 725 10.50 23.49 -2.04
C PHE A 725 10.93 24.85 -1.49
N ALA A 726 11.23 24.87 -0.19
CA ALA A 726 11.93 25.95 0.46
C ALA A 726 13.06 25.40 1.34
N ASP A 727 14.22 26.05 1.29
CA ASP A 727 15.32 25.81 2.21
C ASP A 727 15.38 26.96 3.20
N VAL A 728 15.42 26.66 4.50
CA VAL A 728 15.60 27.65 5.56
C VAL A 728 16.85 27.29 6.35
N SER A 729 17.98 27.91 6.00
CA SER A 729 19.27 27.68 6.64
C SER A 729 19.65 26.18 6.69
N GLY A 730 19.36 25.44 5.62
CA GLY A 730 19.58 24.00 5.47
C GLY A 730 18.42 23.12 5.96
N LEU A 731 17.34 23.68 6.51
CA LEU A 731 16.12 22.93 6.81
C LEU A 731 15.29 22.83 5.53
N GLN A 732 15.13 21.61 5.02
CA GLN A 732 14.33 21.31 3.84
C GLN A 732 12.84 21.34 4.15
N LEU A 733 12.09 22.12 3.37
CA LEU A 733 10.64 22.25 3.46
C LEU A 733 10.06 21.90 2.08
N GLU A 734 9.52 20.70 1.94
CA GLU A 734 8.84 20.26 0.73
C GLU A 734 7.34 20.52 0.85
N PHE A 735 6.71 20.91 -0.26
CA PHE A 735 5.29 21.15 -0.23
C PHE A 735 4.58 20.94 -1.56
N THR A 736 3.32 20.53 -1.46
CA THR A 736 2.36 20.44 -2.55
C THR A 736 1.08 21.18 -2.19
N GLY A 737 0.42 21.75 -3.19
CA GLY A 737 -0.86 22.45 -3.02
C GLY A 737 -0.81 23.81 -2.31
N LEU A 738 0.35 24.26 -1.81
CA LEU A 738 0.49 25.59 -1.21
C LEU A 738 0.41 26.70 -2.26
N GLU A 739 -0.37 27.74 -1.99
CA GLU A 739 -0.39 28.93 -2.88
C GLU A 739 0.35 30.13 -2.31
N ARG A 740 0.72 30.11 -1.03
CA ARG A 740 1.43 31.22 -0.40
C ARG A 740 2.48 30.78 0.60
N ILE A 741 3.64 31.44 0.54
CA ILE A 741 4.64 31.45 1.61
C ILE A 741 4.72 32.85 2.21
N VAL A 742 4.69 32.95 3.54
CA VAL A 742 4.90 34.20 4.26
C VAL A 742 6.17 34.09 5.10
N ILE A 743 7.17 34.88 4.77
CA ILE A 743 8.41 34.96 5.53
C ILE A 743 8.30 36.13 6.50
N ARG A 744 8.47 35.87 7.79
CA ARG A 744 8.50 36.88 8.86
C ARG A 744 9.90 36.94 9.45
N GLY A 745 10.67 37.97 9.09
CA GLY A 745 12.03 38.19 9.61
C GLY A 745 12.04 38.65 11.08
N THR A 746 13.23 38.59 11.69
CA THR A 746 13.50 39.18 13.02
C THR A 746 14.36 40.45 12.88
N ASP A 747 15.09 40.86 13.93
CA ASP A 747 15.99 42.03 13.89
C ASP A 747 17.33 41.74 13.14
N ALA A 748 17.55 40.51 12.67
CA ALA A 748 18.77 40.07 11.99
C ALA A 748 18.79 40.47 10.49
N ASP A 749 19.98 40.44 9.87
CA ASP A 749 20.10 40.70 8.42
C ASP A 749 19.94 39.35 7.67
N ASP A 750 18.85 39.17 6.94
CA ASP A 750 18.52 37.92 6.24
C ASP A 750 18.87 37.97 4.74
N THR A 751 19.06 36.80 4.12
CA THR A 751 19.21 36.65 2.66
C THR A 751 18.08 35.80 2.12
N ILE A 752 17.26 36.37 1.22
CA ILE A 752 16.10 35.69 0.64
C ILE A 752 16.26 35.66 -0.88
N GLU A 753 16.20 34.45 -1.44
CA GLU A 753 16.23 34.18 -2.86
C GLU A 753 14.97 33.41 -3.26
N VAL A 754 14.26 33.91 -4.27
CA VAL A 754 13.10 33.25 -4.85
C VAL A 754 13.46 32.87 -6.28
N ALA A 755 13.27 31.60 -6.61
CA ALA A 755 13.59 31.06 -7.92
C ALA A 755 12.87 31.83 -9.03
N ASP A 756 13.55 31.99 -10.16
CA ASP A 756 13.01 32.67 -11.32
C ASP A 756 11.78 31.95 -11.87
N GLY A 757 10.66 32.66 -11.98
CA GLY A 757 9.42 32.13 -12.54
C GLY A 757 8.54 31.36 -11.56
N ALA A 758 8.87 31.36 -10.26
CA ALA A 758 8.03 30.72 -9.24
C ALA A 758 6.59 31.27 -9.27
N GLU A 759 5.61 30.37 -9.35
CA GLU A 759 4.17 30.65 -9.34
C GLU A 759 3.63 30.90 -7.92
N ILE A 760 4.32 30.41 -6.88
CA ILE A 760 3.91 30.57 -5.48
C ILE A 760 4.00 32.03 -4.99
N ASP A 761 2.97 32.51 -4.27
CA ASP A 761 2.92 33.88 -3.73
C ASP A 761 3.83 34.00 -2.49
N VAL A 762 5.06 34.52 -2.66
CA VAL A 762 6.00 34.76 -1.56
C VAL A 762 5.84 36.18 -1.01
N ASN A 763 5.36 36.30 0.24
CA ASN A 763 5.19 37.56 0.95
C ASN A 763 6.21 37.71 2.09
N ILE A 764 7.09 38.70 1.98
CA ILE A 764 8.10 39.00 3.01
C ILE A 764 7.58 40.14 3.89
N LEU A 765 7.32 39.86 5.15
CA LEU A 765 6.85 40.83 6.15
C LEU A 765 8.03 41.32 6.99
N ASP A 766 8.88 42.18 6.41
CA ASP A 766 10.00 42.84 7.09
C ASP A 766 9.49 43.90 8.08
N HIS A 767 9.98 43.89 9.32
CA HIS A 767 9.78 45.00 10.24
C HIS A 767 11.08 45.67 10.75
N ILE A 768 12.28 45.07 10.72
CA ILE A 768 13.50 45.67 11.31
C ILE A 768 14.81 45.04 10.74
N GLY A 769 15.46 45.58 9.70
CA GLY A 769 16.78 45.05 9.24
C GLY A 769 17.44 45.69 8.00
N ARG A 770 18.60 45.17 7.56
CA ARG A 770 19.21 45.42 6.23
C ARG A 770 19.25 44.11 5.42
N ASP A 771 18.08 43.54 5.15
CA ASP A 771 17.94 42.30 4.38
C ASP A 771 18.36 42.47 2.92
N ARG A 772 18.90 41.40 2.33
CA ARG A 772 19.27 41.34 0.92
C ARG A 772 18.32 40.43 0.17
N MET A 773 17.69 40.98 -0.87
CA MET A 773 16.80 40.24 -1.77
C MET A 773 17.43 40.11 -3.15
N HIS A 774 17.28 38.94 -3.75
CA HIS A 774 17.51 38.74 -5.18
C HIS A 774 16.19 38.32 -5.83
N ASP A 775 15.56 39.23 -6.58
CA ASP A 775 14.48 38.92 -7.49
C ASP A 775 15.10 38.62 -8.86
N GLY A 776 14.93 37.41 -9.40
CA GLY A 776 15.53 37.05 -10.69
C GLY A 776 14.94 37.81 -11.89
N HIS A 777 13.99 38.72 -11.66
CA HIS A 777 13.45 39.62 -12.66
C HIS A 777 14.36 40.82 -13.01
N HIS A 778 15.55 40.62 -13.60
CA HIS A 778 16.23 41.58 -14.50
C HIS A 778 17.38 40.87 -15.25
N GLY A 779 17.35 40.65 -16.58
CA GLY A 779 17.54 41.67 -17.61
C GLY A 779 18.99 41.71 -18.15
N HIS A 780 19.20 41.23 -19.38
CA HIS A 780 20.47 41.23 -20.15
C HIS A 780 21.41 42.46 -19.98
N ASP A 781 22.73 42.23 -19.81
CA ASP A 781 23.83 42.74 -20.68
C ASP A 781 25.21 42.14 -20.27
N PRO A 782 26.31 42.23 -21.08
CA PRO A 782 27.27 41.15 -21.29
C PRO A 782 28.72 41.59 -20.93
N LEU A 783 29.68 40.71 -21.21
CA LEU A 783 31.14 40.94 -21.28
C LEU A 783 31.94 40.95 -19.96
N ALA A 784 32.73 39.88 -19.77
CA ALA A 784 34.20 39.91 -19.70
C ALA A 784 34.73 38.47 -19.51
N GLN A 785 35.02 37.69 -20.57
CA GLN A 785 36.35 37.53 -21.20
C GLN A 785 37.59 37.73 -20.30
N HIS A 786 38.28 36.63 -19.98
CA HIS A 786 39.72 36.35 -20.20
C HIS A 786 40.06 34.96 -19.60
N ARG A 787 40.29 33.90 -20.39
CA ARG A 787 41.59 33.41 -20.92
C ARG A 787 42.67 33.17 -19.86
N ASP A 788 43.10 31.92 -19.64
CA ASP A 788 44.25 31.33 -20.36
C ASP A 788 44.52 29.85 -20.02
N ASP A 789 44.98 29.15 -21.06
CA ASP A 789 45.48 27.79 -21.23
C ASP A 789 46.44 27.24 -20.15
N HIS A 790 46.49 25.91 -19.96
CA HIS A 790 47.74 25.10 -19.97
C HIS A 790 47.50 23.56 -20.00
N ARG A 791 47.98 22.92 -21.06
CA ARG A 791 48.48 21.51 -21.19
C ARG A 791 49.93 21.63 -21.70
N PRO A 792 50.89 20.68 -21.50
CA PRO A 792 50.76 19.27 -21.92
C PRO A 792 51.66 18.20 -21.18
N ALA A 793 51.45 16.90 -21.46
CA ALA A 793 52.43 15.95 -22.10
C ALA A 793 52.38 14.45 -21.67
N GLN A 794 51.97 13.60 -22.63
CA GLN A 794 52.50 12.29 -23.11
C GLN A 794 53.19 11.20 -22.24
N GLY A 795 52.55 10.00 -22.19
CA GLY A 795 53.04 8.61 -22.54
C GLY A 795 54.11 7.89 -21.68
N PRO A 796 54.40 6.56 -21.84
CA PRO A 796 53.90 5.57 -22.84
C PRO A 796 53.64 4.09 -22.36
N ASN A 797 52.73 3.37 -23.05
CA ASN A 797 52.83 2.05 -23.73
C ASN A 797 53.53 0.79 -23.11
N ARG A 798 52.84 -0.38 -22.99
CA ARG A 798 53.13 -1.71 -23.65
C ARG A 798 52.55 -3.01 -22.98
N GLN A 799 51.91 -3.83 -23.82
CA GLN A 799 52.02 -5.31 -24.06
C GLN A 799 51.62 -6.38 -23.00
N GLY A 800 50.69 -7.29 -23.39
CA GLY A 800 50.40 -8.62 -22.77
C GLY A 800 51.42 -9.72 -23.16
N PRO A 801 51.12 -11.05 -23.26
CA PRO A 801 49.85 -11.80 -23.06
C PRO A 801 49.97 -13.19 -22.34
N ALA A 802 48.88 -13.99 -22.37
CA ALA A 802 48.78 -15.47 -22.56
C ALA A 802 48.39 -16.40 -21.39
N GLY A 803 47.33 -17.21 -21.61
CA GLY A 803 47.42 -18.69 -21.50
C GLY A 803 46.31 -19.50 -20.79
N ASN A 804 45.34 -19.99 -21.58
CA ASN A 804 44.82 -21.38 -21.70
C ASN A 804 43.91 -22.10 -20.67
N ASP A 805 42.80 -22.58 -21.24
CA ASP A 805 42.11 -23.90 -21.22
C ASP A 805 41.39 -24.34 -19.91
N MET A 806 40.05 -24.33 -19.84
CA MET A 806 39.03 -25.27 -20.41
C MET A 806 39.09 -26.72 -19.90
N ASP A 807 38.06 -27.14 -19.15
CA ASP A 807 37.26 -28.35 -19.41
C ASP A 807 36.18 -28.54 -18.33
N GLY A 808 34.89 -28.53 -18.71
CA GLY A 808 33.81 -28.57 -17.73
C GLY A 808 32.37 -28.85 -18.21
N ARG A 809 32.17 -29.83 -19.11
CA ARG A 809 30.97 -30.69 -19.24
C ARG A 809 29.58 -30.07 -18.99
N GLY A 810 28.84 -29.88 -20.09
CA GLY A 810 27.40 -29.65 -20.05
C GLY A 810 26.58 -30.86 -19.55
N ALA A 811 25.51 -30.54 -18.84
CA ALA A 811 24.29 -31.34 -18.76
C ALA A 811 23.12 -30.46 -18.26
N ASN A 812 22.05 -30.42 -19.08
CA ASN A 812 20.63 -30.25 -18.76
C ASN A 812 20.17 -28.94 -18.08
N HIS A 813 19.57 -28.06 -18.90
CA HIS A 813 18.69 -26.97 -18.48
C HIS A 813 17.27 -27.23 -19.01
N GLU A 814 16.34 -27.47 -18.09
CA GLU A 814 14.89 -27.27 -18.24
C GLU A 814 14.46 -26.44 -17.03
N MET A 815 13.44 -25.60 -17.23
CA MET A 815 12.88 -24.59 -16.31
C MET A 815 13.59 -23.25 -16.31
N LEU A 816 12.84 -22.22 -15.88
CA LEU A 816 13.21 -20.81 -15.65
C LEU A 816 12.49 -19.80 -16.57
N ASP A 817 11.25 -20.11 -16.90
CA ASP A 817 10.19 -19.08 -17.01
C ASP A 817 9.38 -18.87 -15.74
N GLN A 818 9.58 -19.74 -14.77
CA GLN A 818 8.74 -19.84 -13.58
C GLN A 818 8.97 -18.71 -12.58
N VAL A 819 9.71 -17.64 -12.94
CA VAL A 819 10.11 -16.61 -11.97
C VAL A 819 8.89 -16.02 -11.24
N PHE A 820 7.70 -16.04 -11.84
CA PHE A 820 6.47 -15.63 -11.14
C PHE A 820 5.25 -16.54 -11.33
N ALA A 821 5.28 -17.65 -12.08
CA ALA A 821 4.09 -18.50 -12.23
C ALA A 821 4.36 -20.01 -12.41
N SER A 822 4.18 -20.76 -11.33
CA SER A 822 3.72 -22.16 -11.23
C SER A 822 4.76 -23.25 -10.97
N ASN A 823 4.52 -23.91 -9.83
CA ASN A 823 4.68 -25.32 -9.46
C ASN A 823 5.62 -26.16 -10.33
N ASP A 824 6.93 -26.05 -10.09
CA ASP A 824 7.81 -27.22 -9.94
C ASP A 824 9.17 -26.79 -9.33
N LEU A 825 9.18 -26.51 -8.03
CA LEU A 825 10.37 -26.10 -7.24
C LEU A 825 11.45 -27.19 -7.07
N ALA A 826 11.22 -28.40 -7.60
CA ALA A 826 12.09 -29.56 -7.37
C ALA A 826 13.52 -29.42 -7.95
N PRO A 827 13.75 -28.80 -9.13
CA PRO A 827 15.09 -28.70 -9.69
C PRO A 827 15.93 -27.57 -9.08
N VAL A 828 15.31 -26.46 -8.66
CA VAL A 828 15.96 -25.32 -8.00
C VAL A 828 16.59 -25.74 -6.66
N LEU A 829 15.94 -26.65 -5.95
CA LEU A 829 16.38 -27.14 -4.63
C LEU A 829 17.34 -28.34 -4.67
N GLY A 830 17.74 -28.83 -5.86
CA GLY A 830 18.61 -30.00 -5.97
C GLY A 830 18.01 -31.29 -5.39
N MET A 831 16.68 -31.42 -5.33
CA MET A 831 16.03 -32.62 -4.79
C MET A 831 15.98 -33.75 -5.82
N PRO A 832 16.24 -35.02 -5.42
CA PRO A 832 16.15 -36.16 -6.33
C PRO A 832 14.69 -36.39 -6.77
N PRO A 833 14.44 -36.78 -8.04
CA PRO A 833 13.08 -36.91 -8.56
C PRO A 833 12.26 -37.94 -7.78
N VAL A 834 11.11 -37.52 -7.26
CA VAL A 834 10.14 -38.41 -6.62
C VAL A 834 9.51 -39.27 -7.71
N LYS A 835 9.65 -40.59 -7.58
CA LYS A 835 8.97 -41.55 -8.46
C LYS A 835 7.45 -41.45 -8.23
N ARG A 836 6.73 -40.78 -9.14
CA ARG A 836 5.28 -40.95 -9.27
C ARG A 836 4.99 -42.45 -9.44
N ARG A 837 4.22 -43.04 -8.52
CA ARG A 837 3.70 -44.41 -8.69
C ARG A 837 2.48 -44.34 -9.63
N PRO A 838 2.30 -45.38 -10.48
CA PRO A 838 1.34 -45.36 -11.59
C PRO A 838 -0.12 -45.32 -11.16
#